data_AF-A0A815M760-F1
#
_entry.id   AF-A0A815M760-F1
#
_cell.length_a   1.000
_cell.length_b   1.000
_cell.length_c   1.000
_cell.angle_alpha   90.00
_cell.angle_beta   90.00
_cell.angle_gamma   90.00
#
_symmetry.space_group_name_H-M   'P 1'
#
loop_
_entity.id
_entity.type
_entity.pdbx_description
1 polymer ?
#
loop_
_entity_poly.entity_id
_entity_poly.type
_entity_poly.pdbx_seq_one_letter_code
_entity_poly.pdbx_strand_id
1 'polypeptide(L)'
;MYAFKTDNQNVIRQSISGFKTLRSLHQIELDKESIEVFLQLAKDGICDANIKHEIDELLSRSKLGANQKIEYELAFLMCDSDAEFLDKLAKFDKPALLKQNFDRINSIIDGRPELKFQALKILLNCSNKKDISDKFLDSIAVLLESTNSKRIKSLCSKLISEVAKSGRIVTNKIISLVLDQDENENPIDILKSILENQEIPEELEDRIKLSLDIHSMIENNLSNDNVLIRSWSFRGLKAAYEKGSKSSIFKEWYDKETTMSTLKRSLEIKFLGNQIEHVDKLKLGIHLDRLLDQDWTFEQLNDLVRIFKQSNNQNKRQYFMNILETLSHYKISSKNKEKLLFTLKNTPENCLREINKIAIEQYFSDKSQEKNSKELIDELKTLNCDNKNLTDLTEQKLIEWTEDINNPSLISLLLNEKDKNENLPINSKPITKWTKDDIQKWAKKVKINIDTFTNTKDFIIEVLAVIKQATYLDTEFYLTNTQILSCLIALHPNNNQGRLLQVATGEGKSTIISVLAVFYALKGKTVDIVTSSPILAERDSKEKAKFYNMFGLGCSHNNDKTVYVSGIKTCYKKEIVYGEATQFQFDILRTEYAELNTLGNRKFEVAIIDEVDSMLIDDSSKIARLATTMSGMDQLQIIYHMLWNQFVFLQNRIISLDNKMYLFYGKIRFKQEKIILEYTNEQEEIETISDLKSHLASTSDISHIGQLLPENDILDVFIKKHLENYIKTFIQKNIKIPKNFLDFVNTQIPKWIENVITAYSYQENVHYVVHEGLIQPVDYYSTGIIQSTSNWSDGLHQFLQIKHNLKMTSETFTTNFLSNRGYFTKYSSNLFGLTGTLGSERAKQALVDIYNVDLVIIPSLRQKQHLFLPDIVA
;
A
#
# COMPACT_ATOMS: atom_id res chain seq x y z
N MET A 1 49.78 49.43 -69.65
CA MET A 1 48.75 48.38 -69.74
C MET A 1 49.31 46.97 -69.95
N TYR A 2 50.17 46.71 -70.94
CA TYR A 2 50.73 45.34 -71.15
C TYR A 2 51.53 44.80 -69.95
N ALA A 3 52.36 45.65 -69.32
CA ALA A 3 53.10 45.32 -68.09
C ALA A 3 52.20 44.93 -66.90
N PHE A 4 50.96 45.44 -66.87
CA PHE A 4 49.99 45.25 -65.80
C PHE A 4 49.16 43.96 -65.94
N LYS A 5 49.40 43.17 -67.00
CA LYS A 5 48.84 41.81 -67.14
C LYS A 5 49.82 40.72 -66.69
N THR A 6 50.96 41.10 -66.09
CA THR A 6 51.96 40.16 -65.60
C THR A 6 51.90 40.10 -64.08
N ASP A 7 52.06 38.92 -63.48
CA ASP A 7 52.11 38.78 -62.00
C ASP A 7 53.47 39.21 -61.41
N ASN A 8 54.36 39.80 -62.22
CA ASN A 8 55.71 40.18 -61.82
C ASN A 8 55.74 41.57 -61.17
N GLN A 9 55.85 41.60 -59.83
CA GLN A 9 55.84 42.83 -59.02
C GLN A 9 56.86 43.89 -59.47
N ASN A 10 58.05 43.48 -59.89
CA ASN A 10 59.11 44.42 -60.29
C ASN A 10 58.76 45.16 -61.59
N VAL A 11 58.11 44.47 -62.54
CA VAL A 11 57.66 45.03 -63.82
C VAL A 11 56.49 45.99 -63.61
N ILE A 12 55.55 45.64 -62.73
CA ILE A 12 54.44 46.51 -62.31
C ILE A 12 54.97 47.80 -61.68
N ARG A 13 55.94 47.70 -60.76
CA ARG A 13 56.49 48.84 -60.03
C ARG A 13 57.29 49.80 -60.91
N GLN A 14 58.16 49.28 -61.79
CA GLN A 14 58.89 50.11 -62.76
C GLN A 14 57.93 50.87 -63.70
N SER A 15 56.83 50.23 -64.10
CA SER A 15 55.81 50.86 -64.94
C SER A 15 55.06 51.99 -64.23
N ILE A 16 54.74 51.81 -62.94
CA ILE A 16 54.09 52.84 -62.10
C ILE A 16 55.04 54.04 -61.88
N SER A 17 56.32 53.79 -61.60
CA SER A 17 57.33 54.84 -61.42
C SER A 17 57.58 55.66 -62.70
N GLY A 18 57.65 55.00 -63.86
CA GLY A 18 57.75 55.68 -65.16
C GLY A 18 56.52 56.58 -65.44
N PHE A 19 55.32 56.11 -65.07
CA PHE A 19 54.08 56.88 -65.22
C PHE A 19 54.04 58.09 -64.27
N LYS A 20 54.48 57.95 -63.01
CA LYS A 20 54.61 59.07 -62.05
C LYS A 20 55.55 60.15 -62.58
N THR A 21 56.67 59.76 -63.17
CA THR A 21 57.66 60.67 -63.75
C THR A 21 57.06 61.47 -64.92
N LEU A 22 56.37 60.80 -65.85
CA LEU A 22 55.66 61.44 -66.97
C LEU A 22 54.56 62.41 -66.50
N ARG A 23 53.78 62.01 -65.48
CA ARG A 23 52.73 62.85 -64.90
C ARG A 23 53.28 64.11 -64.24
N SER A 24 54.45 64.02 -63.59
CA SER A 24 55.13 65.16 -62.96
C SER A 24 55.70 66.17 -63.98
N LEU A 25 56.17 65.68 -65.14
CA LEU A 25 56.78 66.51 -66.18
C LEU A 25 55.77 67.17 -67.13
N HIS A 26 54.61 66.54 -67.36
CA HIS A 26 53.65 66.96 -68.40
C HIS A 26 52.21 67.24 -67.91
N GLN A 27 51.93 67.21 -66.60
CA GLN A 27 50.58 67.42 -66.02
C GLN A 27 49.46 66.58 -66.69
N ILE A 28 49.76 65.33 -67.06
CA ILE A 28 48.80 64.45 -67.75
C ILE A 28 47.75 63.91 -66.75
N GLU A 29 46.46 64.07 -67.06
CA GLU A 29 45.38 63.43 -66.32
C GLU A 29 45.27 61.93 -66.67
N LEU A 30 44.86 61.12 -65.69
CA LEU A 30 44.60 59.70 -65.91
C LEU A 30 43.32 59.52 -66.72
N ASP A 31 43.41 58.80 -67.84
CA ASP A 31 42.23 58.41 -68.61
C ASP A 31 41.44 57.30 -67.91
N LYS A 32 40.20 57.10 -68.38
CA LYS A 32 39.25 56.19 -67.74
C LYS A 32 39.74 54.74 -67.77
N GLU A 33 40.39 54.31 -68.85
CA GLU A 33 40.93 52.95 -68.99
C GLU A 33 42.10 52.70 -68.03
N SER A 34 42.97 53.68 -67.82
CA SER A 34 44.08 53.56 -66.86
C SER A 34 43.57 53.49 -65.43
N ILE A 35 42.55 54.29 -65.07
CA ILE A 35 41.90 54.24 -63.76
C ILE A 35 41.33 52.84 -63.49
N GLU A 36 40.63 52.26 -64.46
CA GLU A 36 40.04 50.93 -64.33
C GLU A 36 41.10 49.84 -64.15
N VAL A 37 42.23 49.92 -64.86
CA VAL A 37 43.35 48.98 -64.68
C VAL A 37 43.98 49.09 -63.30
N PHE A 38 44.21 50.31 -62.79
CA PHE A 38 44.79 50.49 -61.45
C PHE A 38 43.85 50.02 -60.35
N LEU A 39 42.54 50.27 -60.48
CA LEU A 39 41.55 49.74 -59.55
C LEU A 39 41.47 48.22 -59.61
N GLN A 40 41.60 47.61 -60.78
CA GLN A 40 41.59 46.16 -60.93
C GLN A 40 42.82 45.53 -60.25
N LEU A 41 44.02 46.08 -60.47
CA LEU A 41 45.25 45.63 -59.81
C LEU A 41 45.20 45.71 -58.28
N ALA A 42 44.56 46.73 -57.73
CA ALA A 42 44.41 46.90 -56.29
C ALA A 42 43.44 45.86 -55.67
N LYS A 43 42.47 45.38 -56.46
CA LYS A 43 41.43 44.41 -56.04
C LYS A 43 41.87 42.96 -56.12
N ASP A 44 42.64 42.62 -57.15
CA ASP A 44 43.03 41.23 -57.41
C ASP A 44 44.02 40.68 -56.36
N GLY A 45 44.47 41.52 -55.43
CA GLY A 45 45.35 41.12 -54.32
C GLY A 45 46.78 40.77 -54.75
N ILE A 46 47.09 41.01 -56.03
CA ILE A 46 48.37 40.67 -56.65
C ILE A 46 49.46 41.65 -56.19
N CYS A 47 49.13 42.91 -55.89
CA CYS A 47 50.12 43.95 -55.55
C CYS A 47 50.56 43.90 -54.07
N ASP A 48 51.86 44.04 -53.83
CA ASP A 48 52.39 44.27 -52.48
C ASP A 48 51.97 45.64 -51.89
N ALA A 49 52.18 45.82 -50.58
CA ALA A 49 51.78 47.03 -49.87
C ALA A 49 52.41 48.32 -50.42
N ASN A 50 53.63 48.24 -50.97
CA ASN A 50 54.33 49.39 -51.51
C ASN A 50 53.75 49.81 -52.86
N ILE A 51 53.48 48.85 -53.75
CA ILE A 51 52.82 49.09 -55.04
C ILE A 51 51.40 49.60 -54.80
N LYS A 52 50.69 49.06 -53.81
CA LYS A 52 49.36 49.53 -53.41
C LYS A 52 49.41 51.00 -52.97
N HIS A 53 50.38 51.39 -52.13
CA HIS A 53 50.59 52.80 -51.77
C HIS A 53 50.95 53.69 -52.98
N GLU A 54 51.75 53.20 -53.92
CA GLU A 54 52.09 53.96 -55.12
C GLU A 54 50.87 54.19 -56.05
N ILE A 55 49.96 53.22 -56.14
CA ILE A 55 48.68 53.32 -56.87
C ILE A 55 47.72 54.27 -56.14
N ASP A 56 47.67 54.22 -54.82
CA ASP A 56 46.85 55.10 -53.98
C ASP A 56 47.18 56.59 -54.20
N GLU A 57 48.47 56.90 -54.23
CA GLU A 57 48.97 58.25 -54.49
C GLU A 57 48.61 58.77 -55.90
N LEU A 58 48.48 57.86 -56.88
CA LEU A 58 48.07 58.20 -58.25
C LEU A 58 46.55 58.41 -58.36
N LEU A 59 45.75 57.58 -57.70
CA LEU A 59 44.28 57.62 -57.80
C LEU A 59 43.66 58.72 -56.93
N SER A 60 44.21 59.00 -55.74
CA SER A 60 43.73 60.05 -54.82
C SER A 60 43.73 61.46 -55.43
N ARG A 61 44.61 61.73 -56.40
CA ARG A 61 44.73 63.01 -57.11
C ARG A 61 43.96 63.06 -58.44
N SER A 62 43.08 62.09 -58.71
CA SER A 62 42.40 61.92 -59.99
C SER A 62 40.88 62.07 -59.84
N LYS A 63 40.19 62.57 -60.89
CA LYS A 63 38.72 62.66 -60.88
C LYS A 63 38.09 61.29 -61.11
N LEU A 64 37.68 60.62 -60.02
CA LEU A 64 36.98 59.34 -60.08
C LEU A 64 35.47 59.54 -60.24
N GLY A 65 34.84 58.76 -61.12
CA GLY A 65 33.37 58.66 -61.18
C GLY A 65 32.79 58.00 -59.93
N ALA A 66 31.49 58.18 -59.66
CA ALA A 66 30.85 57.70 -58.42
C ALA A 66 31.07 56.21 -58.13
N ASN A 67 30.94 55.34 -59.13
CA ASN A 67 31.18 53.89 -58.96
C ASN A 67 32.67 53.55 -58.78
N GLN A 68 33.56 54.25 -59.51
CA GLN A 68 35.01 54.07 -59.38
C GLN A 68 35.52 54.52 -58.00
N LYS A 69 34.88 55.54 -57.42
CA LYS A 69 35.18 56.02 -56.07
C LYS A 69 34.81 55.00 -54.99
N ILE A 70 33.64 54.36 -55.09
CA ILE A 70 33.24 53.29 -54.16
C ILE A 70 34.18 52.08 -54.29
N GLU A 71 34.52 51.69 -55.51
CA GLU A 71 35.46 50.60 -55.76
C GLU A 71 36.87 50.89 -55.23
N TYR A 72 37.33 52.13 -55.34
CA TYR A 72 38.58 52.60 -54.74
C TYR A 72 38.53 52.51 -53.21
N GLU A 73 37.48 53.05 -52.59
CA GLU A 73 37.31 53.02 -51.13
C GLU A 73 37.26 51.59 -50.57
N LEU A 74 36.62 50.65 -51.28
CA LEU A 74 36.57 49.23 -50.90
C LEU A 74 37.90 48.50 -51.12
N ALA A 75 38.64 48.80 -52.19
CA ALA A 75 39.93 48.16 -52.48
C ALA A 75 41.03 48.61 -51.49
N PHE A 76 40.95 49.85 -50.99
CA PHE A 76 41.93 50.43 -50.07
C PHE A 76 41.45 50.47 -48.60
N LEU A 77 40.30 49.87 -48.28
CA LEU A 77 39.73 49.80 -46.92
C LEU A 77 39.41 51.16 -46.29
N MET A 78 39.21 52.21 -47.09
CA MET A 78 39.03 53.61 -46.69
C MET A 78 37.58 53.93 -46.25
N CYS A 79 36.89 53.00 -45.58
CA CYS A 79 35.52 53.21 -45.09
C CYS A 79 35.51 53.56 -43.60
N ASP A 80 34.82 54.65 -43.25
CA ASP A 80 34.84 55.24 -41.89
C ASP A 80 34.12 54.38 -40.85
N SER A 81 33.19 53.51 -41.28
CA SER A 81 32.50 52.57 -40.39
C SER A 81 32.22 51.21 -41.05
N ASP A 82 32.04 50.18 -40.22
CA ASP A 82 31.71 48.82 -40.69
C ASP A 82 30.32 48.74 -41.32
N ALA A 83 29.37 49.58 -40.91
CA ALA A 83 28.05 49.67 -41.52
C ALA A 83 28.12 50.28 -42.94
N GLU A 84 28.87 51.38 -43.10
CA GLU A 84 29.10 51.99 -44.40
C GLU A 84 29.87 51.06 -45.35
N PHE A 85 30.83 50.32 -44.81
CA PHE A 85 31.56 49.28 -45.54
C PHE A 85 30.61 48.20 -46.08
N LEU A 86 29.72 47.64 -45.26
CA LEU A 86 28.77 46.61 -45.71
C LEU A 86 27.74 47.15 -46.70
N ASP A 87 27.27 48.40 -46.55
CA ASP A 87 26.35 49.04 -47.49
C ASP A 87 26.99 49.31 -48.85
N LYS A 88 28.27 49.71 -48.87
CA LYS A 88 29.03 49.87 -50.12
C LYS A 88 29.32 48.53 -50.77
N LEU A 89 29.67 47.51 -49.97
CA LEU A 89 29.95 46.16 -50.47
C LEU A 89 28.69 45.49 -51.04
N ALA A 90 27.53 45.67 -50.41
CA ALA A 90 26.26 45.11 -50.89
C ALA A 90 25.82 45.65 -52.26
N LYS A 91 26.32 46.82 -52.68
CA LYS A 91 25.96 47.46 -53.96
C LYS A 91 26.79 46.95 -55.16
N PHE A 92 27.84 46.17 -54.92
CA PHE A 92 28.72 45.66 -55.97
C PHE A 92 28.99 44.16 -55.83
N ASP A 93 28.51 43.36 -56.78
CA ASP A 93 28.75 41.92 -56.86
C ASP A 93 30.05 41.64 -57.66
N LYS A 94 31.21 41.80 -57.00
CA LYS A 94 32.53 41.45 -57.56
C LYS A 94 33.26 40.47 -56.64
N PRO A 95 33.46 39.21 -57.06
CA PRO A 95 34.07 38.15 -56.24
C PRO A 95 35.47 38.50 -55.69
N ALA A 96 36.29 39.22 -56.46
CA ALA A 96 37.64 39.62 -56.04
C ALA A 96 37.64 40.58 -54.84
N LEU A 97 36.71 41.54 -54.80
CA LEU A 97 36.56 42.49 -53.69
C LEU A 97 36.05 41.81 -52.41
N LEU A 98 35.10 40.88 -52.57
CA LEU A 98 34.61 40.04 -51.47
C LEU A 98 35.74 39.21 -50.86
N LYS A 99 36.55 38.59 -51.72
CA LYS A 99 37.71 37.78 -51.31
C LYS A 99 38.74 38.58 -50.53
N GLN A 100 39.08 39.78 -51.00
CA GLN A 100 40.03 40.67 -50.34
C GLN A 100 39.54 41.14 -48.95
N ASN A 101 38.23 41.15 -48.71
CA ASN A 101 37.62 41.69 -47.51
C ASN A 101 37.04 40.63 -46.55
N PHE A 102 37.22 39.34 -46.82
CA PHE A 102 36.63 38.28 -45.99
C PHE A 102 37.02 38.39 -44.51
N ASP A 103 38.27 38.70 -44.19
CA ASP A 103 38.70 38.81 -42.78
C ASP A 103 38.00 39.96 -42.04
N ARG A 104 37.71 41.06 -42.72
CA ARG A 104 36.93 42.17 -42.13
C ARG A 104 35.47 41.78 -41.92
N ILE A 105 34.87 41.04 -42.86
CA ILE A 105 33.50 40.53 -42.72
C ILE A 105 33.41 39.51 -41.58
N ASN A 106 34.40 38.65 -41.43
CA ASN A 106 34.48 37.67 -40.33
C ASN A 106 34.57 38.36 -38.97
N SER A 107 35.44 39.37 -38.85
CA SER A 107 35.56 40.19 -37.64
C SER A 107 34.23 40.87 -37.25
N ILE A 108 33.46 41.35 -38.24
CA ILE A 108 32.12 41.90 -38.01
C ILE A 108 31.15 40.83 -37.52
N ILE A 109 31.17 39.63 -38.11
CA ILE A 109 30.29 38.51 -37.71
C ILE A 109 30.61 38.04 -36.30
N ASP A 110 31.87 38.06 -35.87
CA ASP A 110 32.24 37.64 -34.53
C ASP A 110 31.93 38.75 -33.50
N GLY A 111 32.34 40.00 -33.79
CA GLY A 111 32.38 41.09 -32.81
C GLY A 111 31.22 42.10 -32.81
N ARG A 112 30.40 42.19 -33.88
CA ARG A 112 29.37 43.24 -34.04
C ARG A 112 27.95 42.65 -34.18
N PRO A 113 27.22 42.40 -33.07
CA PRO A 113 25.93 41.72 -33.08
C PRO A 113 24.87 42.38 -33.98
N GLU A 114 24.85 43.71 -34.03
CA GLU A 114 23.92 44.52 -34.82
C GLU A 114 24.12 44.39 -36.34
N LEU A 115 25.32 44.04 -36.81
CA LEU A 115 25.64 43.94 -38.25
C LEU A 115 25.70 42.48 -38.76
N LYS A 116 25.65 41.47 -37.88
CA LYS A 116 25.78 40.03 -38.26
C LYS A 116 24.79 39.61 -39.33
N PHE A 117 23.54 40.04 -39.20
CA PHE A 117 22.48 39.66 -40.15
C PHE A 117 22.75 40.21 -41.56
N GLN A 118 23.23 41.46 -41.65
CA GLN A 118 23.55 42.09 -42.92
C GLN A 118 24.79 41.44 -43.56
N ALA A 119 25.82 41.18 -42.77
CA ALA A 119 27.04 40.48 -43.21
C ALA A 119 26.74 39.07 -43.75
N LEU A 120 25.94 38.27 -43.03
CA LEU A 120 25.53 36.93 -43.47
C LEU A 120 24.70 36.97 -44.76
N LYS A 121 23.83 37.97 -44.92
CA LYS A 121 23.00 38.13 -46.12
C LYS A 121 23.83 38.47 -47.37
N ILE A 122 24.85 39.32 -47.21
CA ILE A 122 25.78 39.66 -48.31
C ILE A 122 26.55 38.42 -48.77
N LEU A 123 27.03 37.60 -47.82
CA LEU A 123 27.76 36.37 -48.13
C LEU A 123 26.89 35.30 -48.80
N LEU A 124 25.61 35.16 -48.39
CA LEU A 124 24.68 34.23 -49.03
C LEU A 124 24.44 34.54 -50.51
N ASN A 125 24.43 35.83 -50.86
CA ASN A 125 24.22 36.31 -52.22
C ASN A 125 25.49 36.29 -53.08
N CYS A 126 26.65 35.88 -52.54
CA CYS A 126 27.89 35.80 -53.30
C CYS A 126 27.84 34.67 -54.34
N SER A 127 28.32 34.97 -55.55
CA SER A 127 28.30 34.07 -56.71
C SER A 127 29.38 32.98 -56.67
N ASN A 128 30.51 33.17 -55.95
CA ASN A 128 31.60 32.18 -55.87
C ASN A 128 31.82 31.66 -54.43
N LYS A 129 30.98 30.72 -54.00
CA LYS A 129 30.95 30.17 -52.62
C LYS A 129 32.07 29.15 -52.31
N LYS A 130 32.84 28.71 -53.32
CA LYS A 130 33.97 27.77 -53.16
C LYS A 130 35.21 28.39 -52.49
N ASP A 131 35.33 29.71 -52.54
CA ASP A 131 36.51 30.45 -52.06
C ASP A 131 36.39 30.88 -50.58
N ILE A 132 35.33 30.47 -49.90
CA ILE A 132 35.10 30.74 -48.47
C ILE A 132 36.14 29.98 -47.62
N SER A 133 36.77 30.68 -46.66
CA SER A 133 37.85 30.12 -45.83
C SER A 133 37.34 29.20 -44.70
N ASP A 134 38.18 28.26 -44.27
CA ASP A 134 37.80 27.30 -43.22
C ASP A 134 37.58 27.98 -41.86
N LYS A 135 38.37 29.02 -41.55
CA LYS A 135 38.17 29.88 -40.36
C LYS A 135 36.76 30.48 -40.30
N PHE A 136 36.18 30.79 -41.45
CA PHE A 136 34.83 31.32 -41.51
C PHE A 136 33.77 30.24 -41.26
N LEU A 137 33.94 29.05 -41.83
CA LEU A 137 33.04 27.92 -41.60
C LEU A 137 33.01 27.53 -40.11
N ASP A 138 34.16 27.58 -39.43
CA ASP A 138 34.24 27.38 -37.99
C ASP A 138 33.52 28.48 -37.19
N SER A 139 33.66 29.74 -37.62
CA SER A 139 32.97 30.89 -36.98
C SER A 139 31.44 30.77 -37.13
N ILE A 140 30.96 30.28 -38.28
CA ILE A 140 29.54 29.95 -38.50
C ILE A 140 29.08 28.78 -37.65
N ALA A 141 29.89 27.73 -37.50
CA ALA A 141 29.56 26.59 -36.65
C ALA A 141 29.36 27.03 -35.20
N VAL A 142 30.26 27.89 -34.69
CA VAL A 142 30.14 28.49 -33.36
C VAL A 142 28.90 29.39 -33.27
N LEU A 143 28.59 30.18 -34.31
CA LEU A 143 27.42 31.04 -34.33
C LEU A 143 26.10 30.23 -34.30
N LEU A 144 26.03 29.10 -35.04
CA LEU A 144 24.88 28.19 -35.06
C LEU A 144 24.60 27.57 -33.70
N GLU A 145 25.67 27.20 -32.99
CA GLU A 145 25.61 26.61 -31.66
C GLU A 145 25.18 27.65 -30.60
N SER A 146 25.71 28.88 -30.70
CA SER A 146 25.54 29.91 -29.66
C SER A 146 24.34 30.86 -29.83
N THR A 147 23.78 31.02 -31.04
CA THR A 147 22.74 32.04 -31.29
C THR A 147 21.32 31.57 -30.96
N ASN A 148 20.53 32.40 -30.30
CA ASN A 148 19.10 32.13 -30.05
C ASN A 148 18.17 32.71 -31.14
N SER A 149 18.71 33.42 -32.13
CA SER A 149 17.91 34.03 -33.21
C SER A 149 17.58 33.01 -34.30
N LYS A 150 16.30 32.64 -34.43
CA LYS A 150 15.80 31.75 -35.50
C LYS A 150 16.15 32.26 -36.91
N ARG A 151 16.12 33.58 -37.12
CA ARG A 151 16.46 34.18 -38.43
C ARG A 151 17.94 34.04 -38.79
N ILE A 152 18.83 34.13 -37.81
CA ILE A 152 20.28 33.96 -38.01
C ILE A 152 20.60 32.47 -38.22
N LYS A 153 20.02 31.57 -37.42
CA LYS A 153 20.14 30.11 -37.61
C LYS A 153 19.75 29.71 -39.03
N SER A 154 18.64 30.24 -39.53
CA SER A 154 18.18 30.00 -40.90
C SER A 154 19.15 30.43 -42.00
N LEU A 155 19.73 31.62 -41.86
CA LEU A 155 20.72 32.10 -42.82
C LEU A 155 22.01 31.27 -42.77
N CYS A 156 22.46 30.86 -41.58
CA CYS A 156 23.63 30.01 -41.42
C CYS A 156 23.40 28.59 -42.01
N SER A 157 22.26 27.96 -41.75
CA SER A 157 21.90 26.66 -42.32
C SER A 157 21.80 26.71 -43.85
N LYS A 158 21.20 27.78 -44.40
CA LYS A 158 21.14 28.01 -45.85
C LYS A 158 22.52 28.24 -46.46
N LEU A 159 23.38 29.01 -45.80
CA LEU A 159 24.74 29.24 -46.29
C LEU A 159 25.56 27.94 -46.30
N ILE A 160 25.46 27.12 -45.26
CA ILE A 160 26.11 25.80 -45.20
C ILE A 160 25.60 24.89 -46.32
N SER A 161 24.28 24.88 -46.57
CA SER A 161 23.71 24.12 -47.69
C SER A 161 24.29 24.54 -49.03
N GLU A 162 24.36 25.84 -49.30
CA GLU A 162 24.88 26.39 -50.55
C GLU A 162 26.40 26.16 -50.71
N VAL A 163 27.16 26.18 -49.60
CA VAL A 163 28.59 25.84 -49.61
C VAL A 163 28.80 24.35 -49.90
N ALA A 164 28.05 23.46 -49.25
CA ALA A 164 28.12 22.01 -49.48
C ALA A 164 27.75 21.68 -50.94
N LYS A 165 26.67 22.28 -51.48
CA LYS A 165 26.26 22.13 -52.88
C LYS A 165 27.28 22.66 -53.88
N SER A 166 28.11 23.63 -53.48
CA SER A 166 29.19 24.11 -54.33
C SER A 166 30.34 23.10 -54.47
N GLY A 167 30.34 21.99 -53.71
CA GLY A 167 31.37 20.95 -53.75
C GLY A 167 32.58 21.26 -52.87
N ARG A 168 32.44 22.15 -51.89
CA ARG A 168 33.47 22.40 -50.86
C ARG A 168 33.24 21.51 -49.65
N ILE A 169 34.34 20.92 -49.15
CA ILE A 169 34.36 20.05 -47.97
C ILE A 169 33.96 20.83 -46.72
N VAL A 170 33.03 20.28 -45.95
CA VAL A 170 32.49 20.83 -44.71
C VAL A 170 33.05 20.03 -43.52
N THR A 171 33.34 20.70 -42.40
CA THR A 171 33.96 20.04 -41.24
C THR A 171 32.99 19.11 -40.50
N ASN A 172 33.51 18.02 -39.89
CA ASN A 172 32.69 17.05 -39.15
C ASN A 172 31.86 17.70 -38.02
N LYS A 173 32.35 18.79 -37.43
CA LYS A 173 31.64 19.57 -36.41
C LYS A 173 30.34 20.18 -36.96
N ILE A 174 30.37 20.68 -38.19
CA ILE A 174 29.18 21.20 -38.86
C ILE A 174 28.22 20.06 -39.20
N ILE A 175 28.73 18.91 -39.66
CA ILE A 175 27.91 17.72 -39.98
C ILE A 175 27.14 17.24 -38.74
N SER A 176 27.80 17.15 -37.58
CA SER A 176 27.13 16.79 -36.33
C SER A 176 26.07 17.81 -35.91
N LEU A 177 26.37 19.11 -36.05
CA LEU A 177 25.42 20.17 -35.68
C LEU A 177 24.18 20.16 -36.59
N VAL A 178 24.33 19.85 -37.88
CA VAL A 178 23.20 19.70 -38.83
C VAL A 178 22.33 18.49 -38.48
N LEU A 179 22.93 17.36 -38.05
CA LEU A 179 22.20 16.16 -37.60
C LEU A 179 21.36 16.36 -36.33
N ASP A 180 21.65 17.42 -35.56
CA ASP A 180 21.04 17.67 -34.26
C ASP A 180 20.04 18.86 -34.26
N GLN A 181 19.81 19.52 -35.41
CA GLN A 181 18.85 20.63 -35.53
C GLN A 181 17.37 20.18 -35.55
N ASP A 182 16.46 21.06 -35.08
CA ASP A 182 15.01 20.82 -35.01
C ASP A 182 14.23 21.25 -36.29
N GLU A 183 13.26 20.41 -36.65
CA GLU A 183 12.14 20.41 -37.62
C GLU A 183 11.88 21.50 -38.69
N ASN A 184 12.32 22.75 -38.57
CA ASN A 184 11.84 23.80 -39.49
C ASN A 184 12.77 24.12 -40.66
N GLU A 185 13.93 23.48 -40.76
CA GLU A 185 14.90 23.70 -41.84
C GLU A 185 15.33 22.35 -42.39
N ASN A 186 14.78 21.97 -43.54
CA ASN A 186 14.91 20.65 -44.16
C ASN A 186 16.41 20.23 -44.28
N PRO A 187 16.95 19.40 -43.37
CA PRO A 187 18.38 19.09 -43.34
C PRO A 187 18.77 18.11 -44.45
N ILE A 188 17.78 17.53 -45.13
CA ILE A 188 17.92 16.36 -45.99
C ILE A 188 18.69 16.68 -47.26
N ASP A 189 18.42 17.83 -47.87
CA ASP A 189 19.15 18.27 -49.06
C ASP A 189 20.62 18.54 -48.72
N ILE A 190 20.89 19.01 -47.49
CA ILE A 190 22.25 19.22 -46.98
C ILE A 190 22.94 17.87 -46.78
N LEU A 191 22.30 16.96 -46.06
CA LEU A 191 22.82 15.62 -45.76
C LEU A 191 23.05 14.76 -47.00
N LYS A 192 22.15 14.80 -47.99
CA LYS A 192 22.33 14.17 -49.31
C LYS A 192 23.52 14.78 -50.06
N SER A 193 23.61 16.11 -50.11
CA SER A 193 24.73 16.79 -50.79
C SER A 193 26.09 16.50 -50.14
N ILE A 194 26.13 16.30 -48.81
CA ILE A 194 27.37 15.95 -48.10
C ILE A 194 27.80 14.51 -48.43
N LEU A 195 26.86 13.56 -48.43
CA LEU A 195 27.09 12.15 -48.83
C LEU A 195 27.57 12.03 -50.27
N GLU A 196 27.04 12.85 -51.17
CA GLU A 196 27.37 12.80 -52.60
C GLU A 196 28.73 13.45 -52.94
N ASN A 197 29.17 14.45 -52.16
CA ASN A 197 30.31 15.30 -52.53
C ASN A 197 31.55 15.17 -51.61
N GLN A 198 31.49 14.41 -50.50
CA GLN A 198 32.58 14.30 -49.53
C GLN A 198 32.64 12.91 -48.87
N GLU A 199 33.84 12.33 -48.74
CA GLU A 199 34.06 11.14 -47.91
C GLU A 199 34.02 11.52 -46.40
N ILE A 200 33.23 10.79 -45.62
CA ILE A 200 32.97 11.02 -44.20
C ILE A 200 33.23 9.73 -43.41
N PRO A 201 33.58 9.78 -42.10
CA PRO A 201 33.79 8.57 -41.31
C PRO A 201 32.54 7.68 -41.26
N GLU A 202 32.75 6.36 -41.32
CA GLU A 202 31.69 5.33 -41.39
C GLU A 202 30.59 5.52 -40.32
N GLU A 203 30.99 5.86 -39.09
CA GLU A 203 30.05 6.11 -37.98
C GLU A 203 29.12 7.32 -38.22
N LEU A 204 29.61 8.36 -38.92
CA LEU A 204 28.80 9.50 -39.31
C LEU A 204 27.97 9.19 -40.55
N GLU A 205 28.51 8.44 -41.51
CA GLU A 205 27.81 8.02 -42.71
C GLU A 205 26.57 7.17 -42.39
N ASP A 206 26.72 6.20 -41.47
CA ASP A 206 25.61 5.36 -40.99
C ASP A 206 24.53 6.18 -40.31
N ARG A 207 24.92 7.16 -39.49
CA ARG A 207 23.97 8.08 -38.84
C ARG A 207 23.22 8.95 -39.84
N ILE A 208 23.86 9.35 -40.93
CA ILE A 208 23.21 10.12 -42.00
C ILE A 208 22.27 9.22 -42.80
N LYS A 209 22.70 8.03 -43.22
CA LYS A 209 21.86 7.04 -43.92
C LYS A 209 20.62 6.68 -43.11
N LEU A 210 20.78 6.38 -41.83
CA LEU A 210 19.67 6.13 -40.91
C LEU A 210 18.69 7.30 -40.83
N SER A 211 19.21 8.54 -40.79
CA SER A 211 18.36 9.74 -40.76
C SER A 211 17.56 9.92 -42.07
N LEU A 212 18.15 9.55 -43.21
CA LEU A 212 17.48 9.57 -44.52
C LEU A 212 16.43 8.46 -44.65
N ASP A 213 16.71 7.26 -44.13
CA ASP A 213 15.80 6.12 -44.15
C ASP A 213 14.55 6.35 -43.28
N ILE A 214 14.74 6.92 -42.08
CA ILE A 214 13.61 7.31 -41.20
C ILE A 214 12.74 8.34 -41.93
N HIS A 215 13.32 9.28 -42.65
CA HIS A 215 12.55 10.28 -43.39
C HIS A 215 11.80 9.66 -44.59
N SER A 216 12.45 8.78 -45.35
CA SER A 216 11.83 8.02 -46.45
C SER A 216 10.66 7.15 -45.95
N MET A 217 10.80 6.51 -44.78
CA MET A 217 9.72 5.76 -44.13
C MET A 217 8.53 6.63 -43.75
N ILE A 218 8.77 7.88 -43.34
CA ILE A 218 7.72 8.86 -43.01
C ILE A 218 7.00 9.31 -44.29
N GLU A 219 7.73 9.71 -45.34
CA GLU A 219 7.13 10.17 -46.60
C GLU A 219 6.33 9.06 -47.32
N ASN A 220 6.83 7.83 -47.36
CA ASN A 220 6.18 6.73 -48.10
C ASN A 220 4.94 6.14 -47.38
N ASN A 221 4.82 6.26 -46.06
CA ASN A 221 3.67 5.77 -45.29
C ASN A 221 2.61 6.84 -44.98
N LEU A 222 2.78 8.06 -45.50
CA LEU A 222 1.81 9.16 -45.41
C LEU A 222 0.72 9.06 -46.49
N SER A 223 0.12 7.89 -46.70
CA SER A 223 -1.16 7.77 -47.39
C SER A 223 -2.30 8.20 -46.44
N ASN A 224 -2.72 9.45 -46.62
CA ASN A 224 -3.88 10.22 -46.14
C ASN A 224 -4.65 9.96 -44.81
N ASP A 225 -4.59 8.83 -44.11
CA ASP A 225 -5.49 8.57 -42.95
C ASP A 225 -4.82 8.44 -41.57
N ASN A 226 -3.49 8.41 -41.47
CA ASN A 226 -2.82 8.29 -40.17
C ASN A 226 -2.45 9.65 -39.54
N VAL A 227 -3.40 10.23 -38.80
CA VAL A 227 -3.24 11.49 -38.02
C VAL A 227 -2.15 11.38 -36.94
N LEU A 228 -1.83 10.18 -36.45
CA LEU A 228 -0.91 9.95 -35.33
C LEU A 228 0.57 10.22 -35.69
N ILE A 229 1.06 9.81 -36.86
CA ILE A 229 2.47 9.97 -37.26
C ILE A 229 2.81 11.45 -37.51
N ARG A 230 1.83 12.25 -37.97
CA ARG A 230 2.00 13.70 -38.20
C ARG A 230 2.23 14.53 -36.93
N SER A 231 2.02 13.96 -35.74
CA SER A 231 2.08 14.68 -34.46
C SER A 231 3.35 14.44 -33.64
N TRP A 232 4.26 13.56 -34.11
CA TRP A 232 5.44 13.16 -33.35
C TRP A 232 6.68 13.84 -33.89
N SER A 233 7.52 14.36 -32.98
CA SER A 233 8.73 15.03 -33.42
C SER A 233 9.79 14.04 -33.90
N PHE A 234 10.59 14.41 -34.90
CA PHE A 234 11.68 13.57 -35.43
C PHE A 234 12.64 13.11 -34.32
N ARG A 235 12.91 13.98 -33.33
CA ARG A 235 13.66 13.65 -32.11
C ARG A 235 13.01 12.56 -31.27
N GLY A 236 11.68 12.53 -31.16
CA GLY A 236 10.93 11.50 -30.42
C GLY A 236 11.02 10.11 -31.05
N LEU A 237 11.04 10.06 -32.38
CA LEU A 237 11.21 8.83 -33.16
C LEU A 237 12.67 8.33 -33.12
N LYS A 238 13.65 9.22 -33.32
CA LYS A 238 15.08 8.91 -33.24
C LYS A 238 15.50 8.41 -31.86
N ALA A 239 15.05 9.06 -30.78
CA ALA A 239 15.36 8.65 -29.41
C ALA A 239 14.73 7.30 -29.00
N ALA A 240 13.61 6.91 -29.62
CA ALA A 240 13.02 5.60 -29.41
C ALA A 240 13.82 4.50 -30.12
N TYR A 241 14.32 4.78 -31.32
CA TYR A 241 15.13 3.86 -32.12
C TYR A 241 16.53 3.65 -31.52
N GLU A 242 17.23 4.72 -31.13
CA GLU A 242 18.58 4.65 -30.53
C GLU A 242 18.59 3.98 -29.15
N LYS A 243 17.48 4.06 -28.39
CA LYS A 243 17.33 3.30 -27.13
C LYS A 243 17.04 1.82 -27.36
N GLY A 244 16.48 1.46 -28.52
CA GLY A 244 16.23 0.07 -28.93
C GLY A 244 17.49 -0.64 -29.45
N SER A 245 18.36 0.07 -30.17
CA SER A 245 19.52 -0.55 -30.86
C SER A 245 20.64 -1.08 -29.94
N LYS A 246 20.68 -0.67 -28.67
CA LYS A 246 21.67 -1.18 -27.67
C LYS A 246 21.30 -2.51 -27.04
N SER A 247 20.12 -3.05 -27.34
CA SER A 247 19.62 -4.29 -26.78
C SER A 247 19.72 -5.40 -27.82
N SER A 248 20.43 -6.49 -27.51
CA SER A 248 20.54 -7.69 -28.36
C SER A 248 19.18 -8.28 -28.75
N ILE A 249 18.14 -8.01 -27.95
CA ILE A 249 16.74 -8.41 -28.17
C ILE A 249 16.14 -7.70 -29.39
N PHE A 250 16.63 -6.51 -29.76
CA PHE A 250 16.11 -5.76 -30.92
C PHE A 250 16.61 -6.30 -32.26
N LYS A 251 17.81 -6.91 -32.28
CA LYS A 251 18.33 -7.64 -33.46
C LYS A 251 17.52 -8.91 -33.72
N GLU A 252 17.13 -9.65 -32.67
CA GLU A 252 16.20 -10.79 -32.80
C GLU A 252 14.77 -10.38 -33.19
N TRP A 253 14.35 -9.15 -32.86
CA TRP A 253 13.05 -8.59 -33.26
C TRP A 253 12.97 -8.22 -34.74
N TYR A 254 14.09 -7.86 -35.36
CA TYR A 254 14.15 -7.48 -36.77
C TYR A 254 13.95 -8.68 -37.71
N ASP A 255 14.33 -9.88 -37.27
CA ASP A 255 14.39 -11.09 -38.11
C ASP A 255 13.08 -11.91 -38.17
N LYS A 256 11.96 -11.42 -37.59
CA LYS A 256 10.65 -12.11 -37.69
C LYS A 256 9.57 -11.16 -38.20
N GLU A 257 8.86 -11.58 -39.25
CA GLU A 257 7.66 -10.95 -39.86
C GLU A 257 6.44 -10.86 -38.90
N THR A 258 6.60 -10.20 -37.74
CA THR A 258 5.51 -9.82 -36.81
C THR A 258 5.74 -8.44 -36.19
N THR A 259 6.56 -7.59 -36.82
CA THR A 259 7.08 -6.34 -36.26
C THR A 259 6.11 -5.17 -36.26
N MET A 260 5.24 -5.01 -37.26
CA MET A 260 4.36 -3.82 -37.34
C MET A 260 3.21 -3.82 -36.32
N SER A 261 2.61 -4.98 -36.04
CA SER A 261 1.55 -5.11 -35.03
C SER A 261 2.11 -4.90 -33.62
N THR A 262 3.28 -5.47 -33.34
CA THR A 262 3.95 -5.37 -32.03
C THR A 262 4.48 -3.96 -31.76
N LEU A 263 5.05 -3.31 -32.79
CA LEU A 263 5.46 -1.90 -32.70
C LEU A 263 4.24 -1.01 -32.48
N LYS A 264 3.19 -1.12 -33.31
CA LYS A 264 1.94 -0.36 -33.17
C LYS A 264 1.37 -0.47 -31.74
N ARG A 265 1.28 -1.70 -31.22
CA ARG A 265 0.81 -1.99 -29.86
C ARG A 265 1.65 -1.33 -28.78
N SER A 266 2.98 -1.38 -28.88
CA SER A 266 3.88 -0.71 -27.93
C SER A 266 3.72 0.81 -27.93
N LEU A 267 3.47 1.42 -29.10
CA LEU A 267 3.24 2.85 -29.24
C LEU A 267 1.88 3.26 -28.68
N GLU A 268 0.84 2.47 -28.91
CA GLU A 268 -0.51 2.66 -28.36
C GLU A 268 -0.50 2.63 -26.81
N ILE A 269 0.17 1.65 -26.20
CA ILE A 269 0.32 1.56 -24.73
C ILE A 269 1.06 2.77 -24.19
N LYS A 270 2.16 3.18 -24.83
CA LYS A 270 2.95 4.34 -24.42
C LYS A 270 2.15 5.65 -24.52
N PHE A 271 1.32 5.78 -25.56
CA PHE A 271 0.43 6.92 -25.73
C PHE A 271 -0.62 7.00 -24.62
N LEU A 272 -1.33 5.89 -24.34
CA LEU A 272 -2.32 5.82 -23.27
C LEU A 272 -1.68 6.05 -21.89
N GLY A 273 -0.50 5.47 -21.65
CA GLY A 273 0.25 5.63 -20.41
C GLY A 273 0.73 7.06 -20.15
N ASN A 274 1.10 7.81 -21.20
CA ASN A 274 1.50 9.22 -21.07
C ASN A 274 0.32 10.17 -20.82
N GLN A 275 -0.90 9.74 -21.09
CA GLN A 275 -2.10 10.51 -20.76
C GLN A 275 -2.45 10.47 -19.26
N ILE A 276 -1.81 9.60 -18.47
CA ILE A 276 -2.12 9.39 -17.05
C ILE A 276 -0.93 9.85 -16.20
N GLU A 277 -1.14 10.89 -15.41
CA GLU A 277 -0.10 11.44 -14.53
C GLU A 277 -0.02 10.69 -13.19
N HIS A 278 1.20 10.61 -12.62
CA HIS A 278 1.47 10.08 -11.29
C HIS A 278 1.02 8.63 -11.01
N VAL A 279 1.07 7.76 -12.01
CA VAL A 279 0.86 6.31 -11.89
C VAL A 279 2.15 5.57 -12.30
N ASP A 280 2.38 4.39 -11.72
CA ASP A 280 3.47 3.50 -12.14
C ASP A 280 3.23 3.07 -13.61
N LYS A 281 3.99 3.70 -14.53
CA LYS A 281 3.86 3.49 -15.97
C LYS A 281 4.14 2.05 -16.39
N LEU A 282 4.95 1.33 -15.61
CA LEU A 282 5.32 -0.06 -15.92
C LEU A 282 4.15 -0.99 -15.58
N LYS A 283 3.55 -0.85 -14.39
CA LYS A 283 2.33 -1.61 -14.02
C LYS A 283 1.16 -1.29 -14.95
N LEU A 284 0.95 -0.01 -15.26
CA LEU A 284 -0.10 0.43 -16.17
C LEU A 284 0.08 -0.20 -17.57
N GLY A 285 1.31 -0.21 -18.08
CA GLY A 285 1.65 -0.83 -19.36
C GLY A 285 1.29 -2.31 -19.40
N ILE A 286 1.59 -3.07 -18.35
CA ILE A 286 1.30 -4.51 -18.26
C ILE A 286 -0.21 -4.78 -18.35
N HIS A 287 -1.04 -4.01 -17.63
CA HIS A 287 -2.50 -4.23 -17.67
C HIS A 287 -3.11 -3.81 -19.02
N LEU A 288 -2.67 -2.70 -19.60
CA LEU A 288 -3.12 -2.28 -20.94
C LEU A 288 -2.73 -3.29 -22.01
N ASP A 289 -1.51 -3.83 -21.92
CA ASP A 289 -1.04 -4.88 -22.82
C ASP A 289 -1.88 -6.14 -22.72
N ARG A 290 -2.16 -6.63 -21.50
CA ARG A 290 -3.05 -7.77 -21.27
C ARG A 290 -4.47 -7.56 -21.79
N LEU A 291 -4.99 -6.33 -21.75
CA LEU A 291 -6.32 -6.04 -22.30
C LEU A 291 -6.30 -6.07 -23.83
N LEU A 292 -5.23 -5.57 -24.47
CA LEU A 292 -5.02 -5.69 -25.91
C LEU A 292 -4.89 -7.16 -26.34
N ASP A 293 -4.26 -8.03 -25.53
CA ASP A 293 -4.29 -9.50 -25.73
C ASP A 293 -5.68 -10.13 -25.60
N GLN A 294 -6.60 -9.46 -24.92
CA GLN A 294 -7.96 -9.90 -24.68
C GLN A 294 -8.94 -9.25 -25.65
N ASP A 295 -8.51 -8.91 -26.86
CA ASP A 295 -9.29 -8.29 -27.94
C ASP A 295 -9.90 -6.92 -27.58
N TRP A 296 -9.32 -6.16 -26.65
CA TRP A 296 -9.70 -4.75 -26.47
C TRP A 296 -9.11 -3.91 -27.60
N THR A 297 -9.88 -2.95 -28.12
CA THR A 297 -9.34 -2.01 -29.12
C THR A 297 -8.72 -0.79 -28.45
N PHE A 298 -7.78 -0.14 -29.14
CA PHE A 298 -7.18 1.11 -28.67
C PHE A 298 -8.24 2.18 -28.35
N GLU A 299 -9.29 2.29 -29.16
CA GLU A 299 -10.38 3.26 -28.94
C GLU A 299 -11.13 2.99 -27.62
N GLN A 300 -11.41 1.73 -27.30
CA GLN A 300 -12.06 1.34 -26.06
C GLN A 300 -11.19 1.65 -24.83
N LEU A 301 -9.88 1.41 -24.92
CA LEU A 301 -8.93 1.75 -23.87
C LEU A 301 -8.75 3.27 -23.72
N ASN A 302 -8.74 4.01 -24.83
CA ASN A 302 -8.67 5.47 -24.82
C ASN A 302 -9.93 6.10 -24.22
N ASP A 303 -11.11 5.53 -24.48
CA ASP A 303 -12.36 5.93 -23.83
C ASP A 303 -12.33 5.69 -22.32
N LEU A 304 -11.79 4.54 -21.86
CA LEU A 304 -11.55 4.28 -20.44
C LEU A 304 -10.64 5.33 -19.80
N VAL A 305 -9.53 5.69 -20.46
CA VAL A 305 -8.60 6.73 -19.99
C VAL A 305 -9.27 8.11 -19.95
N ARG A 306 -10.13 8.43 -20.92
CA ARG A 306 -10.91 9.69 -20.94
C ARG A 306 -11.91 9.77 -19.79
N ILE A 307 -12.65 8.70 -19.53
CA ILE A 307 -13.61 8.62 -18.41
C ILE A 307 -12.87 8.79 -17.08
N PHE A 308 -11.69 8.17 -16.94
CA PHE A 308 -10.83 8.34 -15.78
C PHE A 308 -10.45 9.81 -15.54
N LYS A 309 -10.00 10.52 -16.59
CA LYS A 309 -9.64 11.95 -16.51
C LYS A 309 -10.79 12.85 -16.05
N GLN A 310 -12.03 12.49 -16.36
CA GLN A 310 -13.22 13.29 -16.02
C GLN A 310 -13.76 13.05 -14.60
N SER A 311 -13.34 11.97 -13.92
CA SER A 311 -13.82 11.64 -12.56
C SER A 311 -13.27 12.62 -11.51
N ASN A 312 -13.97 12.87 -10.38
CA ASN A 312 -13.61 13.86 -9.33
C ASN A 312 -13.04 13.27 -8.02
N ASN A 313 -12.70 11.98 -7.97
CA ASN A 313 -12.34 11.24 -6.74
C ASN A 313 -10.90 11.51 -6.20
N GLN A 314 -10.71 11.64 -4.87
CA GLN A 314 -9.38 11.84 -4.24
C GLN A 314 -8.45 10.60 -4.38
N ASN A 315 -9.03 9.39 -4.49
CA ASN A 315 -8.30 8.12 -4.66
C ASN A 315 -8.31 7.58 -6.11
N LYS A 316 -8.46 8.48 -7.09
CA LYS A 316 -8.54 8.20 -8.54
C LYS A 316 -7.57 7.09 -9.02
N ARG A 317 -6.30 7.16 -8.62
CA ARG A 317 -5.23 6.27 -9.13
C ARG A 317 -5.43 4.80 -8.76
N GLN A 318 -5.67 4.53 -7.49
CA GLN A 318 -5.89 3.15 -7.01
C GLN A 318 -7.18 2.59 -7.60
N TYR A 319 -8.22 3.42 -7.70
CA TYR A 319 -9.49 3.03 -8.30
C TYR A 319 -9.35 2.61 -9.77
N PHE A 320 -8.62 3.40 -10.57
CA PHE A 320 -8.35 3.07 -11.97
C PHE A 320 -7.46 1.85 -12.16
N MET A 321 -6.43 1.68 -11.31
CA MET A 321 -5.60 0.48 -11.34
C MET A 321 -6.41 -0.77 -10.98
N ASN A 322 -7.28 -0.71 -9.96
CA ASN A 322 -8.16 -1.81 -9.61
C ASN A 322 -9.09 -2.16 -10.78
N ILE A 323 -9.65 -1.16 -11.48
CA ILE A 323 -10.48 -1.37 -12.68
C ILE A 323 -9.70 -2.13 -13.75
N LEU A 324 -8.51 -1.66 -14.13
CA LEU A 324 -7.69 -2.31 -15.15
C LEU A 324 -7.26 -3.72 -14.72
N GLU A 325 -6.93 -3.89 -13.44
CA GLU A 325 -6.58 -5.19 -12.86
C GLU A 325 -7.76 -6.17 -12.98
N THR A 326 -8.95 -5.79 -12.51
CA THR A 326 -10.16 -6.60 -12.61
C THR A 326 -10.50 -6.95 -14.06
N LEU A 327 -10.48 -5.97 -14.97
CA LEU A 327 -10.74 -6.21 -16.40
C LEU A 327 -9.74 -7.20 -16.99
N SER A 328 -8.45 -7.03 -16.68
CA SER A 328 -7.38 -7.90 -17.20
C SER A 328 -7.39 -9.30 -16.58
N HIS A 329 -7.84 -9.44 -15.32
CA HIS A 329 -7.85 -10.71 -14.61
C HIS A 329 -9.03 -11.60 -15.05
N TYR A 330 -10.22 -11.01 -15.19
CA TYR A 330 -11.47 -11.73 -15.50
C TYR A 330 -11.82 -11.76 -16.99
N LYS A 331 -10.86 -11.53 -17.89
CA LYS A 331 -10.98 -11.75 -19.35
C LYS A 331 -12.36 -11.37 -19.94
N ILE A 332 -12.82 -10.14 -19.72
CA ILE A 332 -14.21 -9.77 -20.07
C ILE A 332 -14.46 -9.93 -21.57
N SER A 333 -15.50 -10.68 -21.92
CA SER A 333 -15.89 -11.07 -23.27
C SER A 333 -16.33 -9.86 -24.09
N SER A 334 -16.09 -9.91 -25.41
CA SER A 334 -16.44 -8.86 -26.36
C SER A 334 -17.89 -8.38 -26.25
N LYS A 335 -18.84 -9.28 -25.98
CA LYS A 335 -20.28 -8.99 -25.83
C LYS A 335 -20.59 -8.06 -24.65
N ASN A 336 -19.79 -8.10 -23.59
CA ASN A 336 -19.99 -7.29 -22.39
C ASN A 336 -19.18 -5.98 -22.41
N LYS A 337 -18.18 -5.84 -23.29
CA LYS A 337 -17.31 -4.64 -23.38
C LYS A 337 -18.09 -3.36 -23.72
N GLU A 338 -19.03 -3.43 -24.66
CA GLU A 338 -19.84 -2.26 -25.05
C GLU A 338 -20.82 -1.83 -23.95
N LYS A 339 -21.49 -2.80 -23.31
CA LYS A 339 -22.35 -2.55 -22.14
C LYS A 339 -21.56 -1.91 -21.01
N LEU A 340 -20.34 -2.41 -20.76
CA LEU A 340 -19.42 -1.86 -19.78
C LEU A 340 -19.08 -0.41 -20.10
N LEU A 341 -18.65 -0.11 -21.33
CA LEU A 341 -18.31 1.25 -21.80
C LEU A 341 -19.50 2.22 -21.74
N PHE A 342 -20.71 1.74 -22.02
CA PHE A 342 -21.93 2.53 -21.87
C PHE A 342 -22.19 2.88 -20.39
N THR A 343 -22.10 1.90 -19.49
CA THR A 343 -22.27 2.12 -18.04
C THR A 343 -21.18 3.03 -17.47
N LEU A 344 -19.94 2.88 -17.95
CA LEU A 344 -18.79 3.71 -17.58
C LEU A 344 -18.99 5.20 -17.94
N LYS A 345 -19.60 5.48 -19.10
CA LYS A 345 -19.87 6.86 -19.55
C LYS A 345 -20.96 7.54 -18.70
N ASN A 346 -21.94 6.79 -18.20
CA ASN A 346 -23.09 7.33 -17.49
C ASN A 346 -22.94 7.37 -15.95
N THR A 347 -22.22 6.41 -15.36
CA THR A 347 -22.07 6.27 -13.90
C THR A 347 -20.62 5.93 -13.51
N PRO A 348 -19.65 6.86 -13.66
CA PRO A 348 -18.23 6.58 -13.44
C PRO A 348 -17.89 6.23 -11.97
N GLU A 349 -18.66 6.72 -11.01
CA GLU A 349 -18.46 6.46 -9.57
C GLU A 349 -18.76 5.00 -9.18
N ASN A 350 -19.62 4.30 -9.93
CA ASN A 350 -20.00 2.90 -9.69
C ASN A 350 -19.31 1.89 -10.62
N CYS A 351 -18.32 2.36 -11.38
CA CYS A 351 -17.60 1.57 -12.38
C CYS A 351 -17.10 0.20 -11.87
N LEU A 352 -16.37 0.16 -10.75
CA LEU A 352 -15.78 -1.09 -10.25
C LEU A 352 -16.87 -2.11 -9.85
N ARG A 353 -18.01 -1.64 -9.34
CA ARG A 353 -19.16 -2.46 -8.96
C ARG A 353 -19.76 -3.17 -10.17
N GLU A 354 -19.97 -2.42 -11.25
CA GLU A 354 -20.56 -2.95 -12.49
C GLU A 354 -19.59 -3.90 -13.22
N ILE A 355 -18.29 -3.59 -13.20
CA ILE A 355 -17.25 -4.50 -13.71
C ILE A 355 -17.26 -5.83 -12.94
N ASN A 356 -17.27 -5.78 -11.61
CA ASN A 356 -17.31 -6.99 -10.78
C ASN A 356 -18.59 -7.81 -11.03
N LYS A 357 -19.74 -7.16 -11.20
CA LYS A 357 -21.00 -7.83 -11.53
C LYS A 357 -20.91 -8.56 -12.88
N ILE A 358 -20.40 -7.88 -13.91
CA ILE A 358 -20.20 -8.45 -15.25
C ILE A 358 -19.17 -9.60 -15.22
N ALA A 359 -18.08 -9.45 -14.46
CA ALA A 359 -17.07 -10.49 -14.30
C ALA A 359 -17.66 -11.75 -13.66
N ILE A 360 -18.49 -11.58 -12.62
CA ILE A 360 -19.19 -12.68 -11.95
C ILE A 360 -20.18 -13.34 -12.92
N GLU A 361 -21.03 -12.55 -13.58
CA GLU A 361 -22.01 -13.04 -14.56
C GLU A 361 -21.35 -13.82 -15.69
N GLN A 362 -20.17 -13.41 -16.15
CA GLN A 362 -19.47 -14.08 -17.25
C GLN A 362 -18.79 -15.39 -16.82
N TYR A 363 -18.13 -15.41 -15.66
CA TYR A 363 -17.37 -16.59 -15.22
C TYR A 363 -18.25 -17.68 -14.58
N PHE A 364 -19.40 -17.30 -14.00
CA PHE A 364 -20.20 -18.21 -13.18
C PHE A 364 -21.64 -18.42 -13.74
N SER A 365 -21.83 -18.12 -15.04
CA SER A 365 -23.08 -17.65 -15.68
C SER A 365 -24.40 -18.41 -15.48
N ASP A 366 -24.42 -19.71 -15.17
CA ASP A 366 -25.70 -20.45 -15.07
C ASP A 366 -26.03 -21.02 -13.68
N LYS A 367 -25.04 -21.12 -12.78
CA LYS A 367 -25.20 -21.70 -11.42
C LYS A 367 -24.97 -20.69 -10.30
N SER A 368 -24.77 -19.41 -10.65
CA SER A 368 -24.57 -18.30 -9.71
C SER A 368 -25.77 -17.35 -9.61
N GLN A 369 -26.90 -17.71 -10.23
CA GLN A 369 -28.13 -16.96 -10.05
C GLN A 369 -28.50 -16.89 -8.57
N GLU A 370 -28.96 -15.71 -8.14
CA GLU A 370 -29.49 -15.53 -6.80
C GLU A 370 -30.80 -16.31 -6.69
N LYS A 371 -30.87 -17.18 -5.69
CA LYS A 371 -32.06 -17.97 -5.43
C LYS A 371 -33.20 -17.03 -5.05
N ASN A 372 -34.38 -17.28 -5.60
CA ASN A 372 -35.58 -16.56 -5.19
C ASN A 372 -36.06 -17.04 -3.80
N SER A 373 -37.02 -16.33 -3.19
CA SER A 373 -37.51 -16.65 -1.85
C SER A 373 -38.04 -18.09 -1.73
N LYS A 374 -38.68 -18.60 -2.79
CA LYS A 374 -39.23 -19.96 -2.82
C LYS A 374 -38.12 -21.01 -2.83
N GLU A 375 -37.14 -20.85 -3.73
CA GLU A 375 -35.97 -21.74 -3.81
C GLU A 375 -35.18 -21.80 -2.50
N LEU A 376 -34.98 -20.65 -1.85
CA LEU A 376 -34.33 -20.59 -0.55
C LEU A 376 -35.13 -21.35 0.52
N ILE A 377 -36.45 -21.18 0.58
CA ILE A 377 -37.26 -21.84 1.61
C ILE A 377 -37.36 -23.36 1.35
N ASP A 378 -37.40 -23.80 0.08
CA ASP A 378 -37.36 -25.22 -0.28
C ASP A 378 -36.04 -25.88 0.16
N GLU A 379 -34.91 -25.20 -0.07
CA GLU A 379 -33.60 -25.66 0.39
C GLU A 379 -33.46 -25.61 1.91
N LEU A 380 -34.01 -24.58 2.58
CA LEU A 380 -34.06 -24.50 4.04
C LEU A 380 -34.70 -25.76 4.64
N LYS A 381 -35.79 -26.26 4.06
CA LYS A 381 -36.43 -27.51 4.51
C LYS A 381 -35.53 -28.72 4.31
N THR A 382 -34.86 -28.79 3.17
CA THR A 382 -33.98 -29.92 2.85
C THR A 382 -32.78 -29.97 3.80
N LEU A 383 -32.21 -28.81 4.13
CA LEU A 383 -31.09 -28.68 5.05
C LEU A 383 -31.47 -28.96 6.51
N ASN A 384 -32.75 -28.83 6.87
CA ASN A 384 -33.23 -28.95 8.24
C ASN A 384 -34.35 -30.00 8.38
N CYS A 385 -34.33 -31.05 7.55
CA CYS A 385 -35.39 -32.06 7.50
C CYS A 385 -35.62 -32.77 8.85
N ASP A 386 -34.57 -32.92 9.65
CA ASP A 386 -34.63 -33.55 10.97
C ASP A 386 -35.06 -32.59 12.09
N ASN A 387 -35.10 -31.27 11.83
CA ASN A 387 -35.48 -30.28 12.83
C ASN A 387 -37.00 -30.09 12.89
N LYS A 388 -37.62 -30.74 13.88
CA LYS A 388 -39.07 -30.64 14.17
C LYS A 388 -39.52 -29.28 14.71
N ASN A 389 -38.60 -28.40 15.12
CA ASN A 389 -38.88 -27.07 15.68
C ASN A 389 -38.97 -25.96 14.61
N LEU A 390 -38.94 -26.30 13.32
CA LEU A 390 -39.23 -25.36 12.23
C LEU A 390 -40.73 -25.23 11.92
N THR A 391 -41.61 -25.71 12.81
CA THR A 391 -43.00 -26.07 12.48
C THR A 391 -44.07 -24.98 12.69
N ASP A 392 -43.73 -23.80 13.21
CA ASP A 392 -44.74 -22.73 13.45
C ASP A 392 -44.87 -21.72 12.29
N LEU A 393 -43.80 -21.54 11.51
CA LEU A 393 -43.78 -20.73 10.30
C LEU A 393 -43.95 -21.65 9.09
N THR A 394 -45.15 -21.66 8.50
CA THR A 394 -45.39 -22.39 7.26
C THR A 394 -44.56 -21.78 6.12
N GLU A 395 -44.16 -22.61 5.16
CA GLU A 395 -43.48 -22.17 3.94
C GLU A 395 -44.17 -20.95 3.31
N GLN A 396 -45.49 -21.01 3.21
CA GLN A 396 -46.32 -19.93 2.67
C GLN A 396 -46.18 -18.61 3.46
N LYS A 397 -46.13 -18.65 4.80
CA LYS A 397 -45.94 -17.45 5.62
C LYS A 397 -44.56 -16.83 5.40
N LEU A 398 -43.50 -17.65 5.36
CA LEU A 398 -42.15 -17.14 5.14
C LEU A 398 -41.99 -16.52 3.75
N ILE A 399 -42.60 -17.12 2.72
CA ILE A 399 -42.64 -16.54 1.37
C ILE A 399 -43.38 -15.19 1.40
N GLU A 400 -44.61 -15.18 1.92
CA GLU A 400 -45.46 -13.99 1.99
C GLU A 400 -44.75 -12.83 2.70
N TRP A 401 -44.16 -13.09 3.87
CA TRP A 401 -43.52 -12.03 4.65
C TRP A 401 -42.24 -11.53 3.98
N THR A 402 -41.48 -12.43 3.32
CA THR A 402 -40.29 -12.03 2.57
C THR A 402 -40.69 -11.17 1.37
N GLU A 403 -41.78 -11.50 0.68
CA GLU A 403 -42.34 -10.71 -0.41
C GLU A 403 -42.87 -9.34 0.08
N ASP A 404 -43.58 -9.31 1.21
CA ASP A 404 -44.07 -8.07 1.84
C ASP A 404 -42.91 -7.12 2.19
N ILE A 405 -41.84 -7.63 2.83
CA ILE A 405 -40.63 -6.85 3.16
C ILE A 405 -39.92 -6.36 1.89
N ASN A 406 -40.01 -7.13 0.80
CA ASN A 406 -39.41 -6.78 -0.47
C ASN A 406 -40.26 -5.83 -1.33
N ASN A 407 -41.52 -5.59 -0.96
CA ASN A 407 -42.44 -4.75 -1.72
C ASN A 407 -41.96 -3.28 -1.75
N PRO A 408 -41.61 -2.73 -2.94
CA PRO A 408 -41.12 -1.35 -3.05
C PRO A 408 -42.16 -0.28 -2.67
N SER A 409 -43.44 -0.64 -2.70
CA SER A 409 -44.58 0.23 -2.40
C SER A 409 -45.02 0.15 -0.94
N LEU A 410 -44.36 -0.66 -0.11
CA LEU A 410 -44.69 -0.78 1.31
C LEU A 410 -44.57 0.57 2.01
N ILE A 411 -45.66 0.97 2.66
CA ILE A 411 -45.77 2.14 3.55
C ILE A 411 -45.83 1.66 4.99
N SER A 412 -45.70 2.57 5.95
CA SER A 412 -45.82 2.23 7.37
C SER A 412 -47.21 1.67 7.66
N LEU A 413 -47.26 0.46 8.19
CA LEU A 413 -48.42 -0.28 8.69
C LEU A 413 -48.74 0.09 10.14
N LEU A 414 -47.73 0.50 10.92
CA LEU A 414 -47.85 0.84 12.34
C LEU A 414 -48.33 2.28 12.58
N LEU A 415 -48.15 3.19 11.60
CA LEU A 415 -48.51 4.61 11.73
C LEU A 415 -49.78 4.95 10.93
N ASN A 416 -50.85 5.36 11.61
CA ASN A 416 -52.13 5.75 10.99
C ASN A 416 -52.04 7.05 10.17
N GLU A 417 -52.80 7.15 9.06
CA GLU A 417 -52.93 8.35 8.19
C GLU A 417 -53.43 9.63 8.92
N LYS A 418 -53.92 9.51 10.16
CA LYS A 418 -54.63 10.57 10.89
C LYS A 418 -53.81 11.33 11.94
N ASP A 419 -52.49 11.28 11.91
CA ASP A 419 -51.63 12.16 12.71
C ASP A 419 -51.73 13.61 12.18
N LYS A 420 -52.80 14.33 12.56
CA LYS A 420 -53.15 15.69 12.09
C LYS A 420 -52.16 16.80 12.49
N ASN A 421 -51.13 16.51 13.28
CA ASN A 421 -50.28 17.51 13.94
C ASN A 421 -48.86 17.63 13.38
N GLU A 422 -48.52 16.95 12.28
CA GLU A 422 -47.18 17.06 11.67
C GLU A 422 -47.27 17.51 10.20
N ASN A 423 -46.41 18.46 9.81
CA ASN A 423 -46.40 19.15 8.51
C ASN A 423 -46.05 18.28 7.29
N LEU A 424 -46.10 16.95 7.39
CA LEU A 424 -46.17 15.93 6.32
C LEU A 424 -46.09 14.56 7.02
N PRO A 425 -47.11 13.68 6.92
CA PRO A 425 -47.09 12.42 7.64
C PRO A 425 -46.12 11.44 6.96
N ILE A 426 -45.19 10.86 7.74
CA ILE A 426 -44.14 9.94 7.26
C ILE A 426 -44.72 8.73 6.50
N ASN A 427 -45.97 8.36 6.81
CA ASN A 427 -46.67 7.22 6.23
C ASN A 427 -47.21 7.42 4.80
N SER A 428 -47.11 8.62 4.22
CA SER A 428 -47.63 8.86 2.87
C SER A 428 -46.65 8.47 1.75
N LYS A 429 -45.40 8.15 2.08
CA LYS A 429 -44.36 7.76 1.11
C LYS A 429 -43.82 6.35 1.38
N PRO A 430 -43.53 5.56 0.34
CA PRO A 430 -42.96 4.22 0.50
C PRO A 430 -41.68 4.24 1.35
N ILE A 431 -41.49 3.20 2.18
CA ILE A 431 -40.33 3.03 3.07
C ILE A 431 -39.01 3.10 2.28
N THR A 432 -39.00 2.59 1.05
CA THR A 432 -37.86 2.66 0.12
C THR A 432 -37.38 4.09 -0.20
N LYS A 433 -38.24 5.10 0.02
CA LYS A 433 -37.93 6.53 -0.18
C LYS A 433 -37.65 7.27 1.13
N TRP A 434 -37.59 6.57 2.25
CA TRP A 434 -37.30 7.20 3.54
C TRP A 434 -35.84 7.63 3.63
N THR A 435 -35.63 8.77 4.27
CA THR A 435 -34.33 9.35 4.62
C THR A 435 -33.92 8.96 6.04
N LYS A 436 -32.69 9.29 6.44
CA LYS A 436 -32.20 9.05 7.81
C LYS A 436 -33.06 9.75 8.88
N ASP A 437 -33.58 10.94 8.58
CA ASP A 437 -34.46 11.69 9.48
C ASP A 437 -35.84 11.02 9.65
N ASP A 438 -36.40 10.49 8.55
CA ASP A 438 -37.66 9.74 8.61
C ASP A 438 -37.55 8.50 9.50
N ILE A 439 -36.45 7.74 9.36
CA ILE A 439 -36.17 6.54 10.16
C ILE A 439 -36.02 6.91 11.65
N GLN A 440 -35.33 8.00 11.97
CA GLN A 440 -35.20 8.48 13.35
C GLN A 440 -36.53 8.89 13.96
N LYS A 441 -37.39 9.60 13.20
CA LYS A 441 -38.74 9.99 13.66
C LYS A 441 -39.62 8.76 13.87
N TRP A 442 -39.61 7.82 12.93
CA TRP A 442 -40.30 6.55 13.04
C TRP A 442 -39.86 5.76 14.28
N ALA A 443 -38.55 5.60 14.49
CA ALA A 443 -38.00 4.86 15.63
C ALA A 443 -38.43 5.48 16.98
N LYS A 444 -38.49 6.82 17.06
CA LYS A 444 -39.01 7.52 18.25
C LYS A 444 -40.49 7.19 18.51
N LYS A 445 -41.34 7.22 17.48
CA LYS A 445 -42.77 6.89 17.62
C LYS A 445 -42.99 5.43 18.02
N VAL A 446 -42.22 4.50 17.44
CA VAL A 446 -42.27 3.08 17.77
C VAL A 446 -41.85 2.82 19.21
N LYS A 447 -40.76 3.44 19.69
CA LYS A 447 -40.30 3.30 21.08
C LYS A 447 -41.31 3.82 22.10
N ILE A 448 -42.04 4.90 21.80
CA ILE A 448 -43.06 5.46 22.70
C ILE A 448 -44.27 4.53 22.83
N ASN A 449 -44.67 3.88 21.73
CA ASN A 449 -45.87 3.04 21.66
C ASN A 449 -45.54 1.54 21.68
N ILE A 450 -44.43 1.16 22.32
CA ILE A 450 -43.85 -0.18 22.17
C ILE A 450 -44.86 -1.27 22.57
N ASP A 451 -45.55 -1.08 23.70
CA ASP A 451 -46.54 -2.01 24.25
C ASP A 451 -47.74 -2.23 23.32
N THR A 452 -48.02 -1.27 22.44
CA THR A 452 -49.15 -1.32 21.49
C THR A 452 -48.82 -2.18 20.26
N PHE A 453 -47.55 -2.21 19.87
CA PHE A 453 -47.10 -2.87 18.63
C PHE A 453 -46.37 -4.20 18.86
N THR A 454 -45.92 -4.45 20.10
CA THR A 454 -45.07 -5.61 20.42
C THR A 454 -45.73 -6.93 20.02
N ASN A 455 -45.06 -7.65 19.10
CA ASN A 455 -45.36 -9.00 18.61
C ASN A 455 -46.46 -9.13 17.54
N THR A 456 -46.86 -8.06 16.85
CA THR A 456 -47.70 -8.19 15.64
C THR A 456 -46.86 -8.62 14.42
N LYS A 457 -47.48 -9.34 13.47
CA LYS A 457 -46.88 -9.63 12.14
C LYS A 457 -46.39 -8.33 11.48
N ASP A 458 -47.25 -7.32 11.49
CA ASP A 458 -47.00 -6.02 10.85
C ASP A 458 -45.79 -5.31 11.46
N PHE A 459 -45.57 -5.45 12.77
CA PHE A 459 -44.38 -4.90 13.42
C PHE A 459 -43.10 -5.51 12.86
N ILE A 460 -43.06 -6.83 12.68
CA ILE A 460 -41.85 -7.53 12.22
C ILE A 460 -41.55 -7.18 10.77
N ILE A 461 -42.58 -7.19 9.91
CA ILE A 461 -42.45 -6.82 8.50
C ILE A 461 -41.99 -5.38 8.36
N GLU A 462 -42.63 -4.43 9.04
CA GLU A 462 -42.27 -3.02 8.94
C GLU A 462 -40.87 -2.75 9.50
N VAL A 463 -40.53 -3.28 10.68
CA VAL A 463 -39.20 -3.08 11.27
C VAL A 463 -38.12 -3.62 10.33
N LEU A 464 -38.30 -4.81 9.75
CA LEU A 464 -37.34 -5.37 8.80
C LEU A 464 -37.27 -4.57 7.49
N ALA A 465 -38.39 -4.03 6.99
CA ALA A 465 -38.40 -3.18 5.81
C ALA A 465 -37.69 -1.84 6.06
N VAL A 466 -37.91 -1.22 7.23
CA VAL A 466 -37.21 0.01 7.63
C VAL A 466 -35.71 -0.25 7.84
N ILE A 467 -35.35 -1.38 8.46
CA ILE A 467 -33.95 -1.79 8.60
C ILE A 467 -33.32 -2.06 7.24
N LYS A 468 -34.03 -2.71 6.31
CA LYS A 468 -33.57 -2.91 4.93
C LYS A 468 -33.26 -1.57 4.24
N GLN A 469 -34.13 -0.57 4.40
CA GLN A 469 -33.86 0.78 3.89
C GLN A 469 -32.67 1.44 4.60
N ALA A 470 -32.58 1.31 5.93
CA ALA A 470 -31.46 1.86 6.69
C ALA A 470 -30.12 1.27 6.23
N THR A 471 -30.07 -0.05 5.98
CA THR A 471 -28.89 -0.74 5.45
C THR A 471 -28.49 -0.20 4.08
N TYR A 472 -29.45 0.08 3.21
CA TYR A 472 -29.18 0.71 1.91
C TYR A 472 -28.61 2.13 2.06
N LEU A 473 -29.14 2.94 2.98
CA LEU A 473 -28.63 4.30 3.26
C LEU A 473 -27.25 4.33 3.95
N ASP A 474 -26.84 3.22 4.57
CA ASP A 474 -25.55 3.08 5.25
C ASP A 474 -24.48 2.45 4.34
N THR A 475 -24.87 1.46 3.53
CA THR A 475 -23.94 0.60 2.77
C THR A 475 -24.13 0.62 1.26
N GLU A 476 -25.22 1.21 0.74
CA GLU A 476 -25.65 1.14 -0.67
C GLU A 476 -26.02 -0.27 -1.18
N PHE A 477 -26.21 -1.20 -0.26
CA PHE A 477 -26.72 -2.55 -0.51
C PHE A 477 -27.98 -2.79 0.31
N TYR A 478 -28.98 -3.43 -0.32
CA TYR A 478 -30.15 -3.93 0.39
C TYR A 478 -29.81 -5.25 1.09
N LEU A 479 -30.56 -5.57 2.14
CA LEU A 479 -30.55 -6.91 2.72
C LEU A 479 -30.91 -7.95 1.66
N THR A 480 -30.15 -9.04 1.62
CA THR A 480 -30.43 -10.17 0.72
C THR A 480 -31.60 -10.99 1.26
N ASN A 481 -32.25 -11.79 0.39
CA ASN A 481 -33.32 -12.70 0.82
C ASN A 481 -32.84 -13.68 1.89
N THR A 482 -31.61 -14.18 1.79
CA THR A 482 -30.98 -15.03 2.80
C THR A 482 -30.86 -14.32 4.15
N GLN A 483 -30.47 -13.04 4.17
CA GLN A 483 -30.37 -12.25 5.41
C GLN A 483 -31.74 -11.96 6.02
N ILE A 484 -32.74 -11.61 5.19
CA ILE A 484 -34.13 -11.39 5.64
C ILE A 484 -34.69 -12.67 6.24
N LEU A 485 -34.55 -13.80 5.52
CA LEU A 485 -34.98 -15.12 5.97
C LEU A 485 -34.30 -15.52 7.29
N SER A 486 -32.99 -15.28 7.42
CA SER A 486 -32.25 -15.50 8.66
C SER A 486 -32.84 -14.71 9.83
N CYS A 487 -33.19 -13.44 9.61
CA CYS A 487 -33.80 -12.60 10.64
C CYS A 487 -35.19 -13.10 11.01
N LEU A 488 -36.05 -13.41 10.03
CA LEU A 488 -37.39 -13.95 10.28
C LEU A 488 -37.34 -15.23 11.12
N ILE A 489 -36.41 -16.13 10.78
CA ILE A 489 -36.20 -17.36 11.52
C ILE A 489 -35.68 -17.06 12.93
N ALA A 490 -34.67 -16.21 13.10
CA ALA A 490 -34.15 -15.88 14.43
C ALA A 490 -35.19 -15.16 15.33
N LEU A 491 -36.09 -14.36 14.76
CA LEU A 491 -37.09 -13.58 15.52
C LEU A 491 -38.34 -14.39 15.92
N HIS A 492 -38.52 -15.59 15.37
CA HIS A 492 -39.62 -16.50 15.69
C HIS A 492 -39.14 -17.85 16.21
N PRO A 493 -38.41 -17.89 17.35
CA PRO A 493 -38.08 -19.16 17.96
C PRO A 493 -39.33 -19.87 18.47
N ASN A 494 -39.41 -21.18 18.27
CA ASN A 494 -40.46 -22.00 18.85
C ASN A 494 -40.26 -22.13 20.37
N ASN A 495 -41.36 -22.36 21.11
CA ASN A 495 -41.34 -22.83 22.50
C ASN A 495 -40.51 -22.03 23.52
N ASN A 496 -40.38 -20.70 23.35
CA ASN A 496 -39.54 -19.87 24.22
C ASN A 496 -38.10 -20.42 24.34
N GLN A 497 -37.49 -20.82 23.23
CA GLN A 497 -36.08 -21.22 23.18
C GLN A 497 -35.23 -20.15 22.49
N GLY A 498 -33.92 -20.15 22.74
CA GLY A 498 -33.00 -19.37 21.91
C GLY A 498 -32.84 -20.00 20.52
N ARG A 499 -32.14 -19.35 19.58
CA ARG A 499 -31.91 -19.93 18.24
C ARG A 499 -30.53 -19.59 17.67
N LEU A 500 -29.80 -20.61 17.24
CA LEU A 500 -28.48 -20.50 16.62
C LEU A 500 -28.58 -20.84 15.13
N LEU A 501 -28.01 -19.96 14.30
CA LEU A 501 -28.08 -20.06 12.84
C LEU A 501 -26.73 -20.44 12.25
N GLN A 502 -26.69 -21.51 11.45
CA GLN A 502 -25.55 -21.76 10.59
C GLN A 502 -25.69 -20.95 9.31
N VAL A 503 -24.89 -19.90 9.17
CA VAL A 503 -24.87 -18.99 8.02
C VAL A 503 -23.48 -19.06 7.40
N ALA A 504 -23.42 -19.41 6.11
CA ALA A 504 -22.15 -19.55 5.42
C ALA A 504 -21.31 -18.26 5.47
N THR A 505 -19.99 -18.41 5.56
CA THR A 505 -19.05 -17.28 5.50
C THR A 505 -19.25 -16.50 4.20
N GLY A 506 -19.33 -15.17 4.29
CA GLY A 506 -19.59 -14.29 3.15
C GLY A 506 -21.05 -13.89 2.96
N GLU A 507 -22.03 -14.55 3.61
CA GLU A 507 -23.46 -14.19 3.53
C GLU A 507 -23.83 -12.94 4.36
N GLY A 508 -22.87 -12.41 5.14
CA GLY A 508 -23.04 -11.18 5.92
C GLY A 508 -23.57 -11.38 7.34
N LYS A 509 -22.99 -12.31 8.11
CA LYS A 509 -23.33 -12.56 9.53
C LYS A 509 -23.39 -11.27 10.37
N SER A 510 -22.38 -10.41 10.26
CA SER A 510 -22.32 -9.13 11.00
C SER A 510 -23.50 -8.20 10.67
N THR A 511 -24.03 -8.26 9.45
CA THR A 511 -25.24 -7.51 9.07
C THR A 511 -26.46 -8.12 9.77
N ILE A 512 -26.64 -9.45 9.72
CA ILE A 512 -27.75 -10.13 10.41
C ILE A 512 -27.74 -9.83 11.92
N ILE A 513 -26.57 -9.88 12.56
CA ILE A 513 -26.38 -9.50 13.97
C ILE A 513 -26.86 -8.06 14.22
N SER A 514 -26.48 -7.12 13.35
CA SER A 514 -26.90 -5.72 13.50
C SER A 514 -28.41 -5.52 13.32
N VAL A 515 -29.06 -6.28 12.43
CA VAL A 515 -30.52 -6.26 12.25
C VAL A 515 -31.23 -6.77 13.50
N LEU A 516 -30.81 -7.92 14.02
CA LEU A 516 -31.36 -8.50 15.25
C LEU A 516 -31.19 -7.56 16.46
N ALA A 517 -30.02 -6.92 16.56
CA ALA A 517 -29.74 -5.96 17.60
C ALA A 517 -30.66 -4.74 17.55
N VAL A 518 -30.87 -4.14 16.36
CA VAL A 518 -31.83 -3.04 16.20
C VAL A 518 -33.24 -3.49 16.58
N PHE A 519 -33.68 -4.66 16.11
CA PHE A 519 -35.01 -5.17 16.40
C PHE A 519 -35.27 -5.29 17.91
N TYR A 520 -34.37 -5.95 18.65
CA TYR A 520 -34.54 -6.13 20.09
C TYR A 520 -34.36 -4.83 20.88
N ALA A 521 -33.43 -3.97 20.47
CA ALA A 521 -33.23 -2.69 21.13
C ALA A 521 -34.40 -1.71 20.89
N LEU A 522 -35.07 -1.78 19.73
CA LEU A 522 -36.33 -1.06 19.51
C LEU A 522 -37.44 -1.55 20.44
N LYS A 523 -37.47 -2.85 20.78
CA LYS A 523 -38.37 -3.44 21.80
C LYS A 523 -38.03 -3.04 23.24
N GLY A 524 -37.07 -2.13 23.44
CA GLY A 524 -36.66 -1.66 24.76
C GLY A 524 -35.78 -2.66 25.53
N LYS A 525 -35.33 -3.74 24.89
CA LYS A 525 -34.42 -4.71 25.51
C LYS A 525 -32.97 -4.26 25.40
N THR A 526 -32.16 -4.56 26.42
CA THR A 526 -30.70 -4.44 26.33
C THR A 526 -30.11 -5.62 25.56
N VAL A 527 -29.21 -5.32 24.61
CA VAL A 527 -28.62 -6.30 23.69
C VAL A 527 -27.11 -6.39 23.91
N ASP A 528 -26.64 -7.59 24.26
CA ASP A 528 -25.22 -7.92 24.38
C ASP A 528 -24.77 -8.73 23.16
N ILE A 529 -23.87 -8.15 22.35
CA ILE A 529 -23.31 -8.80 21.17
C ILE A 529 -21.92 -9.33 21.54
N VAL A 530 -21.76 -10.65 21.44
CA VAL A 530 -20.58 -11.34 21.95
C VAL A 530 -19.70 -11.79 20.79
N THR A 531 -18.46 -11.29 20.73
CA THR A 531 -17.49 -11.57 19.65
C THR A 531 -16.25 -12.30 20.15
N SER A 532 -15.57 -13.06 19.30
CA SER A 532 -14.46 -13.95 19.71
C SER A 532 -13.23 -13.24 20.26
N SER A 533 -13.07 -11.94 20.00
CA SER A 533 -11.99 -11.14 20.58
C SER A 533 -12.41 -9.70 20.90
N PRO A 534 -11.71 -9.01 21.81
CA PRO A 534 -12.00 -7.62 22.12
C PRO A 534 -11.75 -6.67 20.95
N ILE A 535 -10.81 -7.01 20.06
CA ILE A 535 -10.48 -6.21 18.86
C ILE A 535 -11.65 -6.21 17.89
N LEU A 536 -12.28 -7.38 17.68
CA LEU A 536 -13.47 -7.49 16.83
C LEU A 536 -14.67 -6.74 17.43
N ALA A 537 -14.91 -6.87 18.74
CA ALA A 537 -15.95 -6.11 19.44
C ALA A 537 -15.80 -4.60 19.23
N GLU A 538 -14.58 -4.08 19.42
CA GLU A 538 -14.29 -2.65 19.28
C GLU A 538 -14.47 -2.18 17.82
N ARG A 539 -13.94 -2.94 16.86
CA ARG A 539 -14.10 -2.64 15.43
C ARG A 539 -15.58 -2.59 15.04
N ASP A 540 -16.31 -3.65 15.32
CA ASP A 540 -17.69 -3.83 14.84
C ASP A 540 -18.64 -2.82 15.50
N SER A 541 -18.43 -2.51 16.78
CA SER A 541 -19.21 -1.48 17.47
C SER A 541 -19.01 -0.08 16.85
N LYS A 542 -17.78 0.26 16.46
CA LYS A 542 -17.45 1.54 15.81
C LYS A 542 -18.00 1.61 14.39
N GLU A 543 -17.86 0.53 13.62
CA GLU A 543 -18.40 0.43 12.26
C GLU A 543 -19.93 0.56 12.26
N LYS A 544 -20.63 -0.13 13.16
CA LYS A 544 -22.10 -0.13 13.22
C LYS A 544 -22.70 1.05 14.00
N ALA A 545 -21.89 1.88 14.67
CA ALA A 545 -22.39 3.02 15.45
C ALA A 545 -23.26 3.99 14.61
N LYS A 546 -22.85 4.30 13.38
CA LYS A 546 -23.61 5.18 12.48
C LYS A 546 -24.97 4.59 12.11
N PHE A 547 -24.99 3.29 11.81
CA PHE A 547 -26.20 2.55 11.50
C PHE A 547 -27.18 2.54 12.68
N TYR A 548 -26.73 2.22 13.90
CA TYR A 548 -27.59 2.23 15.09
C TYR A 548 -28.14 3.63 15.43
N ASN A 549 -27.34 4.68 15.22
CA ASN A 549 -27.77 6.05 15.42
C ASN A 549 -28.92 6.48 14.49
N MET A 550 -29.12 5.82 13.34
CA MET A 550 -30.30 6.06 12.48
C MET A 550 -31.62 5.68 13.15
N PHE A 551 -31.58 4.81 14.16
CA PHE A 551 -32.73 4.42 14.97
C PHE A 551 -32.76 5.13 16.34
N GLY A 552 -31.83 6.08 16.56
CA GLY A 552 -31.62 6.71 17.87
C GLY A 552 -31.22 5.69 18.94
N LEU A 553 -30.43 4.68 18.57
CA LEU A 553 -29.91 3.65 19.47
C LEU A 553 -28.43 3.89 19.73
N GLY A 554 -28.03 3.79 20.99
CA GLY A 554 -26.63 3.86 21.40
C GLY A 554 -25.93 2.50 21.27
N CYS A 555 -24.67 2.54 20.84
CA CYS A 555 -23.77 1.38 20.77
C CYS A 555 -22.44 1.70 21.46
N SER A 556 -21.86 0.72 22.15
CA SER A 556 -20.52 0.80 22.76
C SER A 556 -19.89 -0.59 22.87
N HIS A 557 -18.68 -0.68 23.43
CA HIS A 557 -17.96 -1.94 23.66
C HIS A 557 -17.43 -2.04 25.10
N ASN A 558 -17.32 -3.26 25.63
CA ASN A 558 -16.83 -3.50 26.98
C ASN A 558 -15.29 -3.64 27.10
N ASN A 559 -14.54 -3.45 26.01
CA ASN A 559 -13.07 -3.53 25.97
C ASN A 559 -12.33 -2.32 26.62
N ASP A 560 -12.98 -1.59 27.51
CA ASP A 560 -12.32 -0.49 28.21
C ASP A 560 -11.27 -1.03 29.20
N LYS A 561 -10.03 -0.53 29.06
CA LYS A 561 -8.88 -0.90 29.90
C LYS A 561 -8.77 -0.09 31.19
N THR A 562 -9.71 0.83 31.45
CA THR A 562 -9.72 1.59 32.70
C THR A 562 -9.87 0.68 33.92
N VAL A 563 -9.03 0.90 34.94
CA VAL A 563 -9.14 0.20 36.22
C VAL A 563 -10.35 0.76 36.96
N TYR A 564 -11.40 -0.05 37.03
CA TYR A 564 -12.69 0.39 37.56
C TYR A 564 -12.78 0.12 39.07
N VAL A 565 -12.71 1.19 39.87
CA VAL A 565 -12.69 1.09 41.34
C VAL A 565 -14.10 1.07 41.95
N SER A 566 -15.09 1.72 41.32
CA SER A 566 -16.51 1.70 41.75
C SER A 566 -17.41 2.46 40.77
N GLY A 567 -18.67 2.04 40.58
CA GLY A 567 -19.70 2.71 39.77
C GLY A 567 -20.09 2.00 38.46
N ILE A 568 -20.84 2.68 37.60
CA ILE A 568 -21.37 2.09 36.35
C ILE A 568 -20.41 2.34 35.18
N LYS A 569 -19.90 1.26 34.58
CA LYS A 569 -19.10 1.33 33.36
C LYS A 569 -19.92 1.92 32.23
N THR A 570 -19.36 2.93 31.55
CA THR A 570 -20.11 3.81 30.64
C THR A 570 -20.76 3.09 29.46
N CYS A 571 -20.15 2.01 28.96
CA CYS A 571 -20.69 1.20 27.87
C CYS A 571 -22.07 0.60 28.21
N TYR A 572 -22.29 0.18 29.46
CA TYR A 572 -23.53 -0.48 29.88
C TYR A 572 -24.73 0.47 30.00
N LYS A 573 -24.52 1.78 29.87
CA LYS A 573 -25.60 2.77 29.71
C LYS A 573 -26.23 2.76 28.31
N LYS A 574 -25.61 2.07 27.34
CA LYS A 574 -26.10 1.97 25.96
C LYS A 574 -27.00 0.76 25.79
N GLU A 575 -27.95 0.85 24.85
CA GLU A 575 -28.87 -0.24 24.53
C GLU A 575 -28.09 -1.46 23.99
N ILE A 576 -27.12 -1.21 23.11
CA ILE A 576 -26.31 -2.24 22.45
C ILE A 576 -24.88 -2.19 22.96
N VAL A 577 -24.35 -3.33 23.41
CA VAL A 577 -22.96 -3.45 23.89
C VAL A 577 -22.28 -4.62 23.20
N TYR A 578 -21.19 -4.35 22.50
CA TYR A 578 -20.29 -5.36 21.95
C TYR A 578 -19.25 -5.78 22.99
N GLY A 579 -18.80 -7.03 22.95
CA GLY A 579 -17.72 -7.44 23.83
C GLY A 579 -17.23 -8.86 23.65
N GLU A 580 -16.06 -9.13 24.21
CA GLU A 580 -15.61 -10.51 24.42
C GLU A 580 -16.35 -11.11 25.63
N ALA A 581 -16.70 -12.40 25.55
CA ALA A 581 -17.34 -13.14 26.63
C ALA A 581 -16.62 -12.98 27.99
N THR A 582 -15.28 -13.06 27.98
CA THR A 582 -14.46 -12.93 29.18
C THR A 582 -14.58 -11.56 29.85
N GLN A 583 -14.71 -10.47 29.07
CA GLN A 583 -14.89 -9.13 29.64
C GLN A 583 -16.28 -8.96 30.26
N PHE A 584 -17.33 -9.50 29.63
CA PHE A 584 -18.66 -9.54 30.24
C PHE A 584 -18.63 -10.32 31.56
N GLN A 585 -17.96 -11.47 31.58
CA GLN A 585 -17.82 -12.26 32.80
C GLN A 585 -17.14 -11.49 33.92
N PHE A 586 -16.02 -10.82 33.64
CA PHE A 586 -15.35 -10.01 34.65
C PHE A 586 -16.22 -8.86 35.17
N ASP A 587 -16.98 -8.19 34.31
CA ASP A 587 -17.85 -7.09 34.71
C ASP A 587 -19.07 -7.59 35.53
N ILE A 588 -19.58 -8.78 35.23
CA ILE A 588 -20.58 -9.47 36.07
C ILE A 588 -19.97 -9.83 37.41
N LEU A 589 -18.80 -10.45 37.43
CA LEU A 589 -18.15 -10.87 38.67
C LEU A 589 -17.86 -9.65 39.58
N ARG A 590 -17.44 -8.53 38.99
CA ARG A 590 -17.23 -7.26 39.71
C ARG A 590 -18.53 -6.67 40.27
N THR A 591 -19.65 -6.88 39.58
CA THR A 591 -20.97 -6.39 40.02
C THR A 591 -21.55 -7.27 41.12
N GLU A 592 -21.60 -8.58 40.89
CA GLU A 592 -22.27 -9.55 41.77
C GLU A 592 -21.45 -9.87 43.03
N TYR A 593 -20.11 -9.85 42.96
CA TYR A 593 -19.25 -10.30 44.07
C TYR A 593 -18.39 -9.21 44.69
N ALA A 594 -17.89 -8.27 43.88
CA ALA A 594 -17.10 -7.15 44.40
C ALA A 594 -17.96 -5.92 44.74
N GLU A 595 -19.28 -6.00 44.52
CA GLU A 595 -20.26 -4.93 44.78
C GLU A 595 -19.90 -3.57 44.13
N LEU A 596 -19.15 -3.61 43.03
CA LEU A 596 -18.67 -2.39 42.36
C LEU A 596 -19.73 -1.70 41.52
N ASN A 597 -20.91 -2.32 41.35
CA ASN A 597 -22.01 -1.82 40.52
C ASN A 597 -21.63 -1.57 39.04
N THR A 598 -20.69 -2.37 38.50
CA THR A 598 -20.12 -2.20 37.16
C THR A 598 -21.17 -2.21 36.05
N LEU A 599 -22.15 -3.13 36.12
CA LEU A 599 -23.24 -3.24 35.13
C LEU A 599 -24.33 -2.17 35.31
N GLY A 600 -24.41 -1.52 36.48
CA GLY A 600 -25.54 -0.66 36.82
C GLY A 600 -26.87 -1.41 36.76
N ASN A 601 -27.83 -0.85 36.02
CA ASN A 601 -29.17 -1.42 35.85
C ASN A 601 -29.31 -2.35 34.62
N ARG A 602 -28.21 -2.69 33.95
CA ARG A 602 -28.26 -3.56 32.76
C ARG A 602 -28.71 -4.97 33.15
N LYS A 603 -29.64 -5.53 32.36
CA LYS A 603 -30.21 -6.87 32.57
C LYS A 603 -29.73 -7.82 31.46
N PHE A 604 -29.77 -9.12 31.72
CA PHE A 604 -29.44 -10.16 30.72
C PHE A 604 -30.65 -10.46 29.82
N GLU A 605 -31.04 -9.49 28.98
CA GLU A 605 -32.29 -9.58 28.21
C GLU A 605 -32.14 -10.22 26.83
N VAL A 606 -31.05 -9.96 26.10
CA VAL A 606 -30.75 -10.56 24.79
C VAL A 606 -29.25 -10.70 24.61
N ALA A 607 -28.79 -11.89 24.24
CA ALA A 607 -27.43 -12.11 23.78
C ALA A 607 -27.43 -12.55 22.31
N ILE A 608 -26.56 -11.95 21.50
CA ILE A 608 -26.33 -12.34 20.10
C ILE A 608 -24.86 -12.70 19.94
N ILE A 609 -24.58 -13.97 19.69
CA ILE A 609 -23.23 -14.53 19.64
C ILE A 609 -22.74 -14.59 18.19
N ASP A 610 -21.56 -14.05 17.93
CA ASP A 610 -20.81 -14.30 16.70
C ASP A 610 -19.83 -15.46 16.90
N GLU A 611 -19.70 -16.31 15.87
CA GLU A 611 -18.92 -17.56 15.90
C GLU A 611 -19.26 -18.44 17.13
N VAL A 612 -20.52 -18.87 17.16
CA VAL A 612 -21.11 -19.72 18.21
C VAL A 612 -20.28 -20.96 18.53
N ASP A 613 -19.75 -21.64 17.54
CA ASP A 613 -18.93 -22.84 17.68
C ASP A 613 -17.67 -22.57 18.48
N SER A 614 -16.94 -21.49 18.17
CA SER A 614 -15.75 -21.11 18.92
C SER A 614 -16.06 -20.83 20.39
N MET A 615 -17.18 -20.20 20.71
CA MET A 615 -17.47 -19.78 22.09
C MET A 615 -18.20 -20.83 22.94
N LEU A 616 -19.18 -21.51 22.36
CA LEU A 616 -20.10 -22.39 23.07
C LEU A 616 -19.63 -23.83 23.07
N ILE A 617 -18.73 -24.21 22.15
CA ILE A 617 -18.14 -25.54 22.05
C ILE A 617 -16.66 -25.49 22.44
N ASP A 618 -15.82 -24.84 21.63
CA ASP A 618 -14.35 -24.88 21.81
C ASP A 618 -13.94 -24.22 23.15
N ASP A 619 -14.38 -22.99 23.38
CA ASP A 619 -14.11 -22.23 24.60
C ASP A 619 -15.17 -22.44 25.69
N SER A 620 -16.00 -23.48 25.60
CA SER A 620 -17.10 -23.72 26.57
C SER A 620 -16.61 -23.81 28.03
N SER A 621 -15.38 -24.34 28.20
CA SER A 621 -14.71 -24.53 29.48
C SER A 621 -13.86 -23.33 29.92
N LYS A 622 -13.77 -22.26 29.11
CA LYS A 622 -13.07 -21.03 29.48
C LYS A 622 -13.75 -20.40 30.69
N ILE A 623 -12.95 -20.06 31.71
CA ILE A 623 -13.41 -19.54 32.99
C ILE A 623 -12.71 -18.22 33.30
N ALA A 624 -13.49 -17.15 33.48
CA ALA A 624 -13.01 -15.92 34.09
C ALA A 624 -12.96 -16.08 35.61
N ARG A 625 -11.85 -15.65 36.25
CA ARG A 625 -11.59 -15.81 37.68
C ARG A 625 -11.21 -14.48 38.30
N LEU A 626 -11.97 -14.01 39.29
CA LEU A 626 -11.54 -12.88 40.11
C LEU A 626 -10.68 -13.40 41.26
N ALA A 627 -9.42 -12.94 41.28
CA ALA A 627 -8.48 -13.23 42.34
C ALA A 627 -8.31 -11.99 43.23
N THR A 628 -8.39 -12.17 44.56
CA THR A 628 -8.19 -11.09 45.53
C THR A 628 -7.16 -11.48 46.57
N THR A 629 -6.45 -10.48 47.10
CA THR A 629 -5.59 -10.65 48.28
C THR A 629 -6.45 -10.54 49.54
N MET A 630 -6.33 -11.49 50.45
CA MET A 630 -6.97 -11.40 51.77
C MET A 630 -6.07 -10.65 52.75
N SER A 631 -6.66 -9.93 53.70
CA SER A 631 -5.90 -9.29 54.79
C SER A 631 -5.23 -10.35 55.66
N GLY A 632 -3.96 -10.14 56.02
CA GLY A 632 -3.16 -11.07 56.83
C GLY A 632 -2.39 -12.12 56.03
N MET A 633 -2.55 -12.19 54.69
CA MET A 633 -1.80 -13.14 53.86
C MET A 633 -0.33 -12.77 53.69
N ASP A 634 0.03 -11.53 53.97
CA ASP A 634 1.41 -11.08 54.12
C ASP A 634 2.17 -11.87 55.20
N GLN A 635 1.48 -12.34 56.25
CA GLN A 635 2.10 -13.17 57.30
C GLN A 635 2.60 -14.52 56.78
N LEU A 636 2.04 -15.03 55.68
CA LEU A 636 2.45 -16.29 55.07
C LEU A 636 3.79 -16.18 54.34
N GLN A 637 4.27 -14.97 54.06
CA GLN A 637 5.58 -14.75 53.41
C GLN A 637 6.72 -15.42 54.16
N ILE A 638 6.64 -15.47 55.50
CA ILE A 638 7.65 -16.14 56.34
C ILE A 638 7.66 -17.65 56.06
N ILE A 639 6.49 -18.26 55.84
CA ILE A 639 6.36 -19.69 55.53
C ILE A 639 7.00 -19.99 54.17
N TYR A 640 6.72 -19.19 53.14
CA TYR A 640 7.35 -19.38 51.83
C TYR A 640 8.86 -19.25 51.91
N HIS A 641 9.36 -18.23 52.62
CA HIS A 641 10.80 -18.03 52.77
C HIS A 641 11.47 -19.20 53.51
N MET A 642 10.84 -19.71 54.58
CA MET A 642 11.37 -20.83 55.35
C MET A 642 11.34 -22.14 54.57
N LEU A 643 10.28 -22.39 53.80
CA LEU A 643 10.21 -23.54 52.89
C LEU A 643 11.28 -23.46 51.79
N TRP A 644 11.42 -22.29 51.15
CA TRP A 644 12.44 -22.07 50.12
C TRP A 644 13.85 -22.26 50.66
N ASN A 645 14.17 -21.62 51.80
CA ASN A 645 15.49 -21.73 52.42
C ASN A 645 15.79 -23.17 52.84
N GLN A 646 14.81 -23.88 53.41
CA GLN A 646 15.01 -25.26 53.80
C GLN A 646 15.19 -26.17 52.58
N PHE A 647 14.46 -25.93 51.50
CA PHE A 647 14.64 -26.68 50.26
C PHE A 647 16.02 -26.42 49.63
N VAL A 648 16.44 -25.15 49.52
CA VAL A 648 17.78 -24.78 49.04
C VAL A 648 18.88 -25.35 49.95
N PHE A 649 18.64 -25.38 51.27
CA PHE A 649 19.53 -26.00 52.23
C PHE A 649 19.69 -27.51 51.97
N LEU A 650 18.59 -28.23 51.75
CA LEU A 650 18.63 -29.65 51.38
C LEU A 650 19.33 -29.85 50.04
N GLN A 651 18.94 -29.09 49.02
CA GLN A 651 19.49 -29.22 47.66
C GLN A 651 21.01 -29.02 47.64
N ASN A 652 21.54 -28.04 48.37
CA ASN A 652 22.99 -27.80 48.45
C ASN A 652 23.75 -28.87 49.25
N ARG A 653 23.03 -29.74 49.97
CA ARG A 653 23.59 -30.77 50.85
C ARG A 653 23.38 -32.19 50.35
N ILE A 654 22.55 -32.36 49.34
CA ILE A 654 22.32 -33.63 48.68
C ILE A 654 23.32 -33.78 47.53
N ILE A 655 24.14 -34.84 47.56
CA ILE A 655 25.10 -35.15 46.50
C ILE A 655 24.89 -36.59 46.03
N SER A 656 25.01 -36.80 44.72
CA SER A 656 25.17 -38.13 44.12
C SER A 656 26.64 -38.54 44.07
N LEU A 657 26.99 -39.64 44.72
CA LEU A 657 28.33 -40.26 44.70
C LEU A 657 28.18 -41.76 44.45
N ASP A 658 28.85 -42.27 43.40
CA ASP A 658 28.85 -43.70 43.04
C ASP A 658 27.44 -44.31 42.94
N ASN A 659 26.52 -43.62 42.23
CA ASN A 659 25.09 -43.96 42.09
C ASN A 659 24.30 -44.03 43.41
N LYS A 660 24.82 -43.48 44.50
CA LYS A 660 24.13 -43.33 45.79
C LYS A 660 23.94 -41.86 46.13
N MET A 661 22.79 -41.53 46.69
CA MET A 661 22.46 -40.18 47.12
C MET A 661 22.74 -40.03 48.61
N TYR A 662 23.42 -38.96 49.00
CA TYR A 662 23.77 -38.68 50.39
C TYR A 662 23.28 -37.29 50.78
N LEU A 663 22.75 -37.14 52.00
CA LEU A 663 22.50 -35.84 52.62
C LEU A 663 23.58 -35.58 53.67
N PHE A 664 24.39 -34.53 53.51
CA PHE A 664 25.43 -34.17 54.46
C PHE A 664 25.01 -33.04 55.42
N TYR A 665 25.51 -33.09 56.66
CA TYR A 665 25.20 -32.10 57.71
C TYR A 665 26.14 -30.88 57.70
N GLY A 666 27.19 -30.90 56.87
CA GLY A 666 28.12 -29.78 56.67
C GLY A 666 27.85 -28.94 55.41
N LYS A 667 28.67 -27.91 55.20
CA LYS A 667 28.75 -27.15 53.94
C LYS A 667 29.63 -27.91 52.96
N ILE A 668 29.12 -28.06 51.74
CA ILE A 668 29.83 -28.71 50.64
C ILE A 668 30.44 -27.65 49.74
N ARG A 669 31.71 -27.84 49.37
CA ARG A 669 32.41 -27.03 48.36
C ARG A 669 33.10 -27.93 47.35
N PHE A 670 33.14 -27.46 46.10
CA PHE A 670 33.85 -28.15 45.02
C PHE A 670 35.14 -27.40 44.72
N LYS A 671 36.29 -28.08 44.80
CA LYS A 671 37.61 -27.50 44.50
C LYS A 671 38.52 -28.52 43.83
N GLN A 672 39.00 -28.22 42.61
CA GLN A 672 39.97 -29.06 41.86
C GLN A 672 39.59 -30.55 41.86
N GLU A 673 38.38 -30.87 41.40
CA GLU A 673 37.79 -32.22 41.34
C GLU A 673 37.53 -32.92 42.70
N LYS A 674 37.91 -32.30 43.81
CA LYS A 674 37.61 -32.78 45.16
C LYS A 674 36.37 -32.13 45.73
N ILE A 675 35.64 -32.92 46.52
CA ILE A 675 34.47 -32.48 47.28
C ILE A 675 34.93 -32.29 48.72
N ILE A 676 34.82 -31.07 49.19
CA ILE A 676 35.21 -30.66 50.55
C ILE A 676 33.95 -30.54 51.38
N LEU A 677 33.92 -31.18 52.56
CA LEU A 677 32.85 -31.06 53.54
C LEU A 677 33.37 -30.34 54.79
N GLU A 678 32.81 -29.16 55.09
CA GLU A 678 33.04 -28.44 56.33
C GLU A 678 31.85 -28.70 57.27
N TYR A 679 32.04 -29.42 58.37
CA TYR A 679 30.97 -29.80 59.29
C TYR A 679 31.35 -29.47 60.73
N THR A 680 30.34 -29.38 61.60
CA THR A 680 30.53 -29.15 63.03
C THR A 680 30.50 -30.50 63.74
N ASN A 681 31.55 -30.82 64.48
CA ASN A 681 31.64 -32.06 65.25
C ASN A 681 30.83 -31.97 66.56
N GLU A 682 30.78 -33.06 67.34
CA GLU A 682 30.04 -33.12 68.62
C GLU A 682 30.56 -32.14 69.69
N GLN A 683 31.76 -31.59 69.51
CA GLN A 683 32.40 -30.62 70.40
C GLN A 683 32.19 -29.16 69.94
N GLU A 684 31.30 -28.94 68.96
CA GLU A 684 31.04 -27.65 68.31
C GLU A 684 32.22 -27.04 67.53
N GLU A 685 33.26 -27.83 67.24
CA GLU A 685 34.39 -27.42 66.43
C GLU A 685 34.15 -27.67 64.94
N ILE A 686 34.64 -26.77 64.08
CA ILE A 686 34.51 -26.91 62.62
C ILE A 686 35.64 -27.80 62.11
N GLU A 687 35.28 -28.99 61.64
CA GLU A 687 36.19 -29.91 60.96
C GLU A 687 35.99 -29.85 59.44
N THR A 688 37.05 -30.17 58.71
CA THR A 688 37.04 -30.16 57.23
C THR A 688 37.56 -31.48 56.67
N ILE A 689 36.70 -32.17 55.93
CA ILE A 689 37.09 -33.33 55.10
C ILE A 689 37.48 -32.79 53.73
N SER A 690 38.78 -32.87 53.40
CA SER A 690 39.32 -32.34 52.14
C SER A 690 39.00 -33.18 50.90
N ASP A 691 38.65 -34.45 51.08
CA ASP A 691 38.27 -35.37 49.99
C ASP A 691 37.17 -36.34 50.45
N LEU A 692 35.92 -35.92 50.25
CA LEU A 692 34.75 -36.64 50.71
C LEU A 692 34.60 -38.01 50.04
N LYS A 693 35.03 -38.16 48.77
CA LYS A 693 34.95 -39.45 48.06
C LYS A 693 35.88 -40.49 48.68
N SER A 694 37.13 -40.12 48.93
CA SER A 694 38.09 -41.00 49.59
C SER A 694 37.67 -41.33 51.02
N HIS A 695 37.09 -40.36 51.73
CA HIS A 695 36.62 -40.56 53.11
C HIS A 695 35.49 -41.60 53.18
N LEU A 696 34.48 -41.50 52.30
CA LEU A 696 33.37 -42.46 52.22
C LEU A 696 33.82 -43.87 51.79
N ALA A 697 34.90 -43.98 51.01
CA ALA A 697 35.49 -45.28 50.67
C ALA A 697 36.22 -45.94 51.85
N SER A 698 36.71 -45.14 52.80
CA SER A 698 37.50 -45.59 53.94
C SER A 698 36.69 -45.86 55.21
N THR A 699 35.46 -45.36 55.31
CA THR A 699 34.65 -45.40 56.55
C THR A 699 33.22 -45.85 56.23
N SER A 700 32.73 -46.86 56.95
CA SER A 700 31.37 -47.38 56.77
C SER A 700 30.29 -46.61 57.55
N ASP A 701 30.68 -45.90 58.61
CA ASP A 701 29.79 -45.08 59.41
C ASP A 701 29.87 -43.60 59.00
N ILE A 702 28.78 -43.08 58.45
CA ILE A 702 28.65 -41.70 58.01
C ILE A 702 27.73 -40.89 58.92
N SER A 703 27.19 -41.48 59.99
CA SER A 703 26.13 -40.88 60.82
C SER A 703 26.51 -39.52 61.43
N HIS A 704 27.81 -39.31 61.70
CA HIS A 704 28.36 -38.06 62.24
C HIS A 704 28.45 -36.93 61.20
N ILE A 705 28.49 -37.25 59.90
CA ILE A 705 28.66 -36.27 58.80
C ILE A 705 27.46 -36.20 57.85
N GLY A 706 26.57 -37.19 57.87
CA GLY A 706 25.41 -37.25 56.97
C GLY A 706 24.60 -38.54 57.09
N GLN A 707 23.75 -38.77 56.09
CA GLN A 707 22.96 -40.00 55.96
C GLN A 707 22.83 -40.42 54.50
N LEU A 708 22.76 -41.73 54.28
CA LEU A 708 22.43 -42.31 52.98
C LEU A 708 20.93 -42.14 52.72
N LEU A 709 20.59 -41.59 51.56
CA LEU A 709 19.20 -41.40 51.14
C LEU A 709 18.69 -42.65 50.39
N PRO A 710 17.38 -42.91 50.43
CA PRO A 710 16.78 -44.03 49.70
C PRO A 710 16.93 -43.87 48.17
N GLU A 711 16.67 -44.94 47.43
CA GLU A 711 16.75 -44.96 45.95
C GLU A 711 15.91 -43.85 45.29
N ASN A 712 16.25 -43.49 44.05
CA ASN A 712 15.73 -42.31 43.35
C ASN A 712 14.18 -42.21 43.36
N ASP A 713 13.47 -43.33 43.23
CA ASP A 713 12.00 -43.36 43.22
C ASP A 713 11.36 -42.94 44.55
N ILE A 714 12.13 -42.92 45.65
CA ILE A 714 11.68 -42.58 47.01
C ILE A 714 12.23 -41.21 47.44
N LEU A 715 13.17 -40.62 46.69
CA LEU A 715 13.82 -39.36 47.03
C LEU A 715 12.82 -38.18 47.10
N ASP A 716 11.88 -38.10 46.17
CA ASP A 716 10.83 -37.08 46.18
C ASP A 716 9.96 -37.18 47.45
N VAL A 717 9.57 -38.41 47.81
CA VAL A 717 8.80 -38.70 49.03
C VAL A 717 9.58 -38.29 50.28
N PHE A 718 10.90 -38.56 50.31
CA PHE A 718 11.77 -38.15 51.41
C PHE A 718 11.83 -36.63 51.55
N ILE A 719 12.12 -35.90 50.47
CA ILE A 719 12.23 -34.43 50.47
C ILE A 719 10.90 -33.80 50.91
N LYS A 720 9.78 -34.27 50.35
CA LYS A 720 8.44 -33.78 50.70
C LYS A 720 8.14 -33.96 52.18
N LYS A 721 8.37 -35.15 52.74
CA LYS A 721 8.18 -35.43 54.17
C LYS A 721 9.10 -34.61 55.06
N HIS A 722 10.36 -34.41 54.67
CA HIS A 722 11.30 -33.62 55.43
C HIS A 722 10.87 -32.15 55.52
N LEU A 723 10.47 -31.56 54.39
CA LEU A 723 9.95 -30.19 54.33
C LEU A 723 8.66 -30.04 55.13
N GLU A 724 7.75 -31.01 55.04
CA GLU A 724 6.49 -31.01 55.78
C GLU A 724 6.71 -31.05 57.30
N ASN A 725 7.60 -31.94 57.77
CA ASN A 725 7.95 -32.04 59.19
C ASN A 725 8.64 -30.78 59.69
N TYR A 726 9.58 -30.24 58.90
CA TYR A 726 10.27 -28.99 59.21
C TYR A 726 9.28 -27.84 59.40
N ILE A 727 8.39 -27.62 58.41
CA ILE A 727 7.49 -26.47 58.44
C ILE A 727 6.43 -26.59 59.53
N LYS A 728 5.90 -27.79 59.79
CA LYS A 728 4.96 -28.05 60.89
C LYS A 728 5.61 -27.74 62.25
N THR A 729 6.84 -28.20 62.46
CA THR A 729 7.60 -27.92 63.69
C THR A 729 7.91 -26.43 63.83
N PHE A 730 8.30 -25.79 62.74
CA PHE A 730 8.62 -24.37 62.70
C PHE A 730 7.39 -23.51 63.03
N ILE A 731 6.24 -23.80 62.44
CA ILE A 731 4.98 -23.11 62.72
C ILE A 731 4.61 -23.26 64.20
N GLN A 732 4.68 -24.47 64.75
CA GLN A 732 4.32 -24.72 66.16
C GLN A 732 5.20 -23.96 67.16
N LYS A 733 6.49 -23.76 66.86
CA LYS A 733 7.46 -23.17 67.79
C LYS A 733 7.65 -21.66 67.61
N ASN A 734 7.62 -21.17 66.37
CA ASN A 734 8.17 -19.85 66.04
C ASN A 734 7.15 -18.86 65.47
N ILE A 735 5.98 -19.31 65.01
CA ILE A 735 4.96 -18.42 64.41
C ILE A 735 3.62 -18.60 65.11
N LYS A 736 3.00 -17.48 65.50
CA LYS A 736 1.59 -17.48 65.93
C LYS A 736 0.70 -17.22 64.73
N ILE A 737 0.18 -18.28 64.12
CA ILE A 737 -0.84 -18.18 63.06
C ILE A 737 -2.22 -18.02 63.72
N PRO A 738 -3.06 -17.05 63.31
CA PRO A 738 -4.42 -16.94 63.83
C PRO A 738 -5.20 -18.23 63.60
N LYS A 739 -6.04 -18.64 64.56
CA LYS A 739 -6.75 -19.94 64.53
C LYS A 739 -7.54 -20.17 63.23
N ASN A 740 -8.14 -19.11 62.68
CA ASN A 740 -8.92 -19.15 61.44
C ASN A 740 -8.08 -19.41 60.18
N PHE A 741 -6.76 -19.21 60.22
CA PHE A 741 -5.86 -19.52 59.09
C PHE A 741 -5.18 -20.88 59.22
N LEU A 742 -5.27 -21.55 60.37
CA LEU A 742 -4.50 -22.77 60.63
C LEU A 742 -4.93 -23.94 59.72
N ASP A 743 -6.23 -24.15 59.55
CA ASP A 743 -6.77 -25.20 58.68
C ASP A 743 -6.41 -24.97 57.21
N PHE A 744 -6.47 -23.70 56.79
CA PHE A 744 -6.04 -23.27 55.47
C PHE A 744 -4.55 -23.58 55.24
N VAL A 745 -3.68 -23.15 56.15
CA VAL A 745 -2.23 -23.38 56.08
C VAL A 745 -1.93 -24.88 56.03
N ASN A 746 -2.57 -25.68 56.87
CA ASN A 746 -2.37 -27.14 56.89
C ASN A 746 -2.78 -27.79 55.55
N THR A 747 -3.84 -27.30 54.92
CA THR A 747 -4.31 -27.79 53.62
C THR A 747 -3.36 -27.36 52.47
N GLN A 748 -2.70 -26.22 52.61
CA GLN A 748 -1.83 -25.65 51.57
C GLN A 748 -0.39 -26.14 51.62
N ILE A 749 0.12 -26.52 52.80
CA ILE A 749 1.51 -26.99 52.96
C ILE A 749 1.92 -28.04 51.90
N PRO A 750 1.14 -29.10 51.62
CA PRO A 750 1.51 -30.08 50.60
C PRO A 750 1.70 -29.45 49.21
N LYS A 751 0.81 -28.54 48.81
CA LYS A 751 0.90 -27.84 47.52
C LYS A 751 2.07 -26.87 47.46
N TRP A 752 2.31 -26.13 48.54
CA TRP A 752 3.45 -25.24 48.64
C TRP A 752 4.77 -26.01 48.51
N ILE A 753 4.88 -27.19 49.14
CA ILE A 753 6.06 -28.05 49.02
C ILE A 753 6.27 -28.48 47.56
N GLU A 754 5.21 -28.92 46.87
CA GLU A 754 5.29 -29.25 45.44
C GLU A 754 5.73 -28.04 44.61
N ASN A 755 5.17 -26.86 44.88
CA ASN A 755 5.46 -25.66 44.13
C ASN A 755 6.83 -25.03 44.43
N VAL A 756 7.43 -25.28 45.59
CA VAL A 756 8.86 -24.95 45.83
C VAL A 756 9.74 -25.73 44.85
N ILE A 757 9.49 -27.03 44.72
CA ILE A 757 10.27 -27.91 43.84
C ILE A 757 10.06 -27.49 42.37
N THR A 758 8.81 -27.22 41.98
CA THR A 758 8.46 -26.73 40.64
C THR A 758 9.09 -25.37 40.35
N ALA A 759 9.04 -24.40 41.28
CA ALA A 759 9.66 -23.08 41.09
C ALA A 759 11.17 -23.20 40.90
N TYR A 760 11.82 -24.12 41.60
CA TYR A 760 13.23 -24.37 41.46
C TYR A 760 13.57 -24.93 40.06
N SER A 761 12.77 -25.87 39.54
CA SER A 761 12.98 -26.46 38.22
C SER A 761 12.65 -25.54 37.05
N TYR A 762 11.73 -24.57 37.23
CA TYR A 762 11.33 -23.65 36.18
C TYR A 762 12.44 -22.70 35.73
N GLN A 763 12.61 -22.58 34.41
CA GLN A 763 13.64 -21.76 33.77
C GLN A 763 13.09 -20.43 33.25
N GLU A 764 13.83 -19.36 33.50
CA GLU A 764 13.60 -18.02 32.91
C GLU A 764 13.79 -18.09 31.39
N ASN A 765 12.99 -17.30 30.65
CA ASN A 765 12.89 -17.27 29.18
C ASN A 765 12.35 -18.56 28.53
N VAL A 766 11.87 -19.49 29.35
CA VAL A 766 11.12 -20.68 28.89
C VAL A 766 9.74 -20.69 29.52
N HIS A 767 9.69 -20.81 30.85
CA HIS A 767 8.41 -20.94 31.58
C HIS A 767 7.84 -19.58 31.98
N TYR A 768 8.72 -18.61 32.23
CA TYR A 768 8.38 -17.22 32.58
C TYR A 768 9.46 -16.27 32.08
N VAL A 769 9.15 -14.99 32.01
CA VAL A 769 10.11 -13.90 31.82
C VAL A 769 10.13 -13.01 33.07
N VAL A 770 11.29 -12.41 33.36
CA VAL A 770 11.42 -11.35 34.37
C VAL A 770 11.46 -10.01 33.64
N HIS A 771 10.44 -9.20 33.81
CA HIS A 771 10.35 -7.88 33.17
C HIS A 771 9.95 -6.82 34.19
N GLU A 772 10.71 -5.72 34.28
CA GLU A 772 10.46 -4.61 35.23
C GLU A 772 10.33 -5.08 36.71
N GLY A 773 11.07 -6.13 37.08
CA GLY A 773 11.00 -6.70 38.43
C GLY A 773 9.73 -7.51 38.72
N LEU A 774 8.96 -7.87 37.69
CA LEU A 774 7.78 -8.73 37.76
C LEU A 774 8.04 -10.06 37.06
N ILE A 775 7.55 -11.15 37.65
CA ILE A 775 7.50 -12.47 37.02
C ILE A 775 6.27 -12.50 36.11
N GLN A 776 6.44 -12.82 34.83
CA GLN A 776 5.34 -12.95 33.87
C GLN A 776 5.32 -14.36 33.27
N PRO A 777 4.25 -15.14 33.47
CA PRO A 777 4.12 -16.47 32.88
C PRO A 777 4.18 -16.43 31.35
N VAL A 778 4.80 -17.45 30.77
CA VAL A 778 4.79 -17.69 29.32
C VAL A 778 4.00 -18.97 29.08
N ASP A 779 3.05 -18.91 28.14
CA ASP A 779 2.41 -20.12 27.61
C ASP A 779 3.38 -20.87 26.70
N TYR A 780 4.30 -21.61 27.33
CA TYR A 780 5.43 -22.25 26.65
C TYR A 780 5.04 -23.51 25.86
N TYR A 781 3.88 -24.11 26.14
CA TYR A 781 3.42 -25.31 25.44
C TYR A 781 2.69 -25.00 24.13
N SER A 782 2.01 -23.86 24.03
CA SER A 782 1.12 -23.58 22.90
C SER A 782 1.55 -22.36 22.08
N THR A 783 1.64 -21.17 22.69
CA THR A 783 1.66 -19.92 21.91
C THR A 783 2.91 -19.08 22.07
N GLY A 784 3.69 -19.28 23.14
CA GLY A 784 4.79 -18.38 23.53
C GLY A 784 4.32 -16.98 23.98
N ILE A 785 3.01 -16.78 24.15
CA ILE A 785 2.46 -15.48 24.56
C ILE A 785 2.78 -15.25 26.04
N ILE A 786 3.28 -14.05 26.32
CA ILE A 786 3.51 -13.55 27.68
C ILE A 786 2.17 -13.15 28.29
N GLN A 787 1.82 -13.78 29.41
CA GLN A 787 0.59 -13.49 30.15
C GLN A 787 0.87 -12.45 31.24
N SER A 788 1.03 -11.19 30.83
CA SER A 788 1.47 -10.09 31.71
C SER A 788 0.56 -9.78 32.91
N THR A 789 -0.69 -10.24 32.87
CA THR A 789 -1.69 -10.05 33.94
C THR A 789 -1.97 -11.30 34.75
N SER A 790 -1.31 -12.42 34.45
CA SER A 790 -1.52 -13.71 35.11
C SER A 790 -0.47 -13.96 36.19
N ASN A 791 -0.92 -14.51 37.32
CA ASN A 791 -0.05 -15.04 38.38
C ASN A 791 -0.38 -16.52 38.62
N TRP A 792 0.63 -17.31 39.00
CA TRP A 792 0.40 -18.69 39.45
C TRP A 792 -0.10 -18.74 40.89
N SER A 793 -0.94 -19.73 41.19
CA SER A 793 -1.51 -19.98 42.51
C SER A 793 -0.65 -20.92 43.37
N ASP A 794 -1.11 -21.18 44.59
CA ASP A 794 -0.58 -22.19 45.52
C ASP A 794 0.93 -21.95 45.80
N GLY A 795 1.31 -20.69 45.96
CA GLY A 795 2.68 -20.23 46.29
C GLY A 795 3.70 -20.26 45.15
N LEU A 796 3.40 -20.85 43.98
CA LEU A 796 4.38 -20.99 42.89
C LEU A 796 4.95 -19.63 42.43
N HIS A 797 4.09 -18.63 42.28
CA HIS A 797 4.51 -17.28 41.89
C HIS A 797 5.39 -16.63 42.97
N GLN A 798 5.06 -16.82 44.25
CA GLN A 798 5.86 -16.33 45.38
C GLN A 798 7.24 -16.99 45.41
N PHE A 799 7.35 -18.30 45.17
CA PHE A 799 8.64 -18.99 45.13
C PHE A 799 9.52 -18.52 43.96
N LEU A 800 8.93 -18.23 42.80
CA LEU A 800 9.65 -17.61 41.68
C LEU A 800 10.13 -16.19 42.02
N GLN A 801 9.32 -15.41 42.74
CA GLN A 801 9.75 -14.10 43.26
C GLN A 801 10.94 -14.26 44.23
N ILE A 802 10.91 -15.23 45.15
CA ILE A 802 12.03 -15.53 46.05
C ILE A 802 13.28 -15.95 45.26
N LYS A 803 13.13 -16.83 44.26
CA LYS A 803 14.22 -17.31 43.40
C LYS A 803 15.00 -16.18 42.75
N HIS A 804 14.31 -15.10 42.38
CA HIS A 804 14.86 -13.93 41.71
C HIS A 804 15.13 -12.73 42.64
N ASN A 805 15.03 -12.92 43.96
CA ASN A 805 15.16 -11.86 44.96
C ASN A 805 14.25 -10.65 44.69
N LEU A 806 13.04 -10.90 44.18
CA LEU A 806 12.02 -9.88 43.89
C LEU A 806 11.15 -9.62 45.12
N LYS A 807 10.47 -8.47 45.13
CA LYS A 807 9.49 -8.14 46.17
C LYS A 807 8.34 -9.14 46.11
N MET A 808 8.15 -9.90 47.20
CA MET A 808 7.06 -10.85 47.29
C MET A 808 5.69 -10.15 47.34
N THR A 809 4.78 -10.66 46.53
CA THR A 809 3.35 -10.30 46.56
C THR A 809 2.59 -11.29 47.42
N SER A 810 1.55 -10.83 48.13
CA SER A 810 0.65 -11.72 48.87
C SER A 810 -0.05 -12.69 47.93
N GLU A 811 -0.25 -13.93 48.37
CA GLU A 811 -0.97 -14.94 47.60
C GLU A 811 -2.43 -14.48 47.37
N THR A 812 -2.90 -14.62 46.13
CA THR A 812 -4.26 -14.26 45.72
C THR A 812 -5.12 -15.50 45.57
N PHE A 813 -6.38 -15.43 46.02
CA PHE A 813 -7.31 -16.56 45.92
C PHE A 813 -8.38 -16.26 44.89
N THR A 814 -8.68 -17.24 44.05
CA THR A 814 -9.88 -17.19 43.23
C THR A 814 -11.09 -17.40 44.14
N THR A 815 -11.81 -16.33 44.45
CA THR A 815 -13.03 -16.41 45.27
C THR A 815 -14.24 -16.70 44.39
N ASN A 816 -14.25 -16.15 43.18
CA ASN A 816 -15.41 -16.19 42.29
C ASN A 816 -14.95 -16.41 40.86
N PHE A 817 -15.75 -17.19 40.14
CA PHE A 817 -15.48 -17.52 38.75
C PHE A 817 -16.78 -17.64 37.97
N LEU A 818 -16.70 -17.38 36.66
CA LEU A 818 -17.83 -17.54 35.74
C LEU A 818 -17.31 -18.15 34.44
N SER A 819 -17.86 -19.30 34.05
CA SER A 819 -17.54 -19.95 32.78
C SER A 819 -18.36 -19.37 31.63
N ASN A 820 -17.94 -19.63 30.38
CA ASN A 820 -18.75 -19.32 29.19
C ASN A 820 -20.15 -19.92 29.33
N ARG A 821 -20.26 -21.19 29.70
CA ARG A 821 -21.55 -21.84 29.99
C ARG A 821 -22.38 -21.06 31.01
N GLY A 822 -21.79 -20.71 32.15
CA GLY A 822 -22.49 -19.97 33.22
C GLY A 822 -22.91 -18.57 32.80
N TYR A 823 -22.14 -17.91 31.93
CA TYR A 823 -22.48 -16.61 31.38
C TYR A 823 -23.67 -16.67 30.41
N PHE A 824 -23.59 -17.53 29.38
CA PHE A 824 -24.63 -17.57 28.34
C PHE A 824 -25.96 -18.11 28.85
N THR A 825 -25.95 -19.02 29.82
CA THR A 825 -27.19 -19.52 30.46
C THR A 825 -27.97 -18.43 31.22
N LYS A 826 -27.34 -17.30 31.59
CA LYS A 826 -28.06 -16.15 32.19
C LYS A 826 -29.09 -15.53 31.24
N TYR A 827 -28.96 -15.69 29.92
CA TYR A 827 -29.91 -15.15 28.94
C TYR A 827 -31.11 -16.07 28.66
N SER A 828 -31.09 -17.30 29.19
CA SER A 828 -32.17 -18.29 29.06
C SER A 828 -32.64 -18.43 27.59
N SER A 829 -33.90 -18.11 27.30
CA SER A 829 -34.52 -18.21 25.98
C SER A 829 -34.15 -17.10 25.00
N ASN A 830 -33.41 -16.08 25.41
CA ASN A 830 -33.05 -14.93 24.57
C ASN A 830 -31.60 -15.02 24.08
N LEU A 831 -31.13 -16.24 23.82
CA LEU A 831 -29.81 -16.51 23.28
C LEU A 831 -29.91 -16.74 21.78
N PHE A 832 -29.32 -15.84 21.00
CA PHE A 832 -29.23 -15.94 19.55
C PHE A 832 -27.76 -16.04 19.14
N GLY A 833 -27.50 -16.59 17.97
CA GLY A 833 -26.13 -16.57 17.48
C GLY A 833 -25.99 -17.07 16.06
N LEU A 834 -24.85 -16.78 15.46
CA LEU A 834 -24.49 -17.18 14.11
C LEU A 834 -23.14 -17.88 14.10
N THR A 835 -22.97 -18.84 13.21
CA THR A 835 -21.69 -19.48 12.93
C THR A 835 -21.61 -19.94 11.49
N GLY A 836 -20.38 -20.13 10.97
CA GLY A 836 -20.16 -20.78 9.69
C GLY A 836 -20.47 -22.28 9.72
N THR A 837 -20.34 -22.92 10.88
CA THR A 837 -20.55 -24.35 11.09
C THR A 837 -21.07 -24.64 12.49
N LEU A 838 -22.16 -25.40 12.62
CA LEU A 838 -22.62 -25.89 13.92
C LEU A 838 -21.85 -27.15 14.39
N GLY A 839 -20.85 -27.58 13.61
CA GLY A 839 -20.00 -28.72 13.92
C GLY A 839 -20.68 -30.08 13.70
N SER A 840 -20.13 -31.11 14.36
CA SER A 840 -20.64 -32.48 14.29
C SER A 840 -22.02 -32.63 14.96
N GLU A 841 -22.75 -33.71 14.67
CA GLU A 841 -24.03 -34.00 15.33
C GLU A 841 -23.94 -34.06 16.86
N ARG A 842 -22.81 -34.52 17.41
CA ARG A 842 -22.56 -34.49 18.87
C ARG A 842 -22.47 -33.07 19.41
N ALA A 843 -21.82 -32.18 18.66
CA ALA A 843 -21.68 -30.78 19.04
C ALA A 843 -23.03 -30.05 19.00
N LYS A 844 -23.83 -30.30 17.95
CA LYS A 844 -25.21 -29.83 17.84
C LYS A 844 -26.07 -30.28 19.02
N GLN A 845 -26.06 -31.57 19.36
CA GLN A 845 -26.82 -32.09 20.51
C GLN A 845 -26.39 -31.41 21.82
N ALA A 846 -25.08 -31.24 22.05
CA ALA A 846 -24.58 -30.55 23.23
C ALA A 846 -25.06 -29.09 23.32
N LEU A 847 -25.10 -28.36 22.19
CA LEU A 847 -25.63 -26.99 22.16
C LEU A 847 -27.10 -26.93 22.61
N VAL A 848 -27.94 -27.83 22.06
CA VAL A 848 -29.37 -27.93 22.42
C VAL A 848 -29.54 -28.24 23.91
N ASP A 849 -28.84 -29.26 24.40
CA ASP A 849 -28.99 -29.74 25.79
C ASP A 849 -28.47 -28.73 26.83
N ILE A 850 -27.39 -28.02 26.53
CA ILE A 850 -26.74 -27.09 27.47
C ILE A 850 -27.42 -25.73 27.49
N TYR A 851 -27.81 -25.20 26.33
CA TYR A 851 -28.27 -23.82 26.18
C TYR A 851 -29.76 -23.69 25.90
N ASN A 852 -30.50 -24.79 25.74
CA ASN A 852 -31.93 -24.79 25.40
C ASN A 852 -32.23 -23.90 24.17
N VAL A 853 -31.50 -24.18 23.10
CA VAL A 853 -31.54 -23.45 21.83
C VAL A 853 -31.97 -24.35 20.70
N ASP A 854 -32.64 -23.76 19.71
CA ASP A 854 -32.94 -24.38 18.44
C ASP A 854 -31.83 -24.12 17.42
N LEU A 855 -31.60 -25.05 16.50
CA LEU A 855 -30.50 -25.01 15.53
C LEU A 855 -31.03 -25.01 14.11
N VAL A 856 -30.70 -23.97 13.32
CA VAL A 856 -31.18 -23.87 11.94
C VAL A 856 -30.05 -23.60 10.97
N ILE A 857 -29.95 -24.40 9.91
CA ILE A 857 -28.99 -24.23 8.82
C ILE A 857 -29.63 -23.36 7.74
N ILE A 858 -29.05 -22.19 7.50
CA ILE A 858 -29.55 -21.23 6.52
C ILE A 858 -28.95 -21.52 5.13
N PRO A 859 -29.79 -21.59 4.07
CA PRO A 859 -29.33 -21.76 2.70
C PRO A 859 -28.58 -20.52 2.19
N SER A 860 -27.52 -20.75 1.41
CA SER A 860 -26.75 -19.66 0.80
C SER A 860 -27.51 -18.99 -0.35
N LEU A 861 -27.32 -17.66 -0.52
CA LEU A 861 -28.00 -16.88 -1.56
C LEU A 861 -27.74 -17.43 -2.96
N ARG A 862 -26.53 -17.93 -3.19
CA ARG A 862 -26.09 -18.54 -4.45
C ARG A 862 -25.62 -19.96 -4.20
N GLN A 863 -25.62 -20.80 -5.24
CA GLN A 863 -25.09 -22.15 -5.13
C GLN A 863 -23.57 -22.11 -4.91
N LYS A 864 -23.07 -22.86 -3.92
CA LYS A 864 -21.63 -23.00 -3.69
C LYS A 864 -20.99 -23.77 -4.85
N GLN A 865 -19.89 -23.25 -5.38
CA GLN A 865 -19.11 -23.87 -6.47
C GLN A 865 -17.68 -24.22 -6.05
N HIS A 866 -17.45 -24.40 -4.74
CA HIS A 866 -16.13 -24.76 -4.22
C HIS A 866 -15.75 -26.16 -4.71
N LEU A 867 -14.57 -26.28 -5.32
CA LEU A 867 -13.95 -27.56 -5.66
C LEU A 867 -13.12 -28.02 -4.47
N PHE A 868 -13.59 -29.03 -3.75
CA PHE A 868 -12.78 -29.72 -2.75
C PHE A 868 -11.83 -30.66 -3.49
N LEU A 869 -10.54 -30.30 -3.50
CA LEU A 869 -9.50 -31.18 -3.99
C LEU A 869 -9.26 -32.29 -2.95
N PRO A 870 -8.87 -33.50 -3.37
CA PRO A 870 -8.47 -34.54 -2.43
C PRO A 870 -7.30 -34.05 -1.58
N ASP A 871 -7.30 -34.45 -0.30
CA ASP A 871 -6.21 -34.13 0.62
C ASP A 871 -4.87 -34.61 0.05
N ILE A 872 -3.88 -33.73 -0.01
CA ILE A 872 -2.52 -34.10 -0.38
C ILE A 872 -1.84 -34.63 0.87
N VAL A 873 -1.82 -35.95 1.01
CA VAL A 873 -1.04 -36.63 2.05
C VAL A 873 0.42 -36.64 1.59
N ALA A 874 1.24 -35.80 2.19
CA ALA A 874 2.68 -35.68 1.91
C ALA A 874 3.51 -36.74 2.66
#